data_AF-A0A820UTN9-F1
#
_entry.id   AF-A0A820UTN9-F1
#
_cell.length_a   1.000
_cell.length_b   1.000
_cell.length_c   1.000
_cell.angle_alpha   90.00
_cell.angle_beta   90.00
_cell.angle_gamma   90.00
#
_symmetry.space_group_name_H-M   'P 1'
#
loop_
_entity.id
_entity.type
_entity.pdbx_description
1 polymer ?
#
loop_
_entity_poly.entity_id
_entity_poly.type
_entity_poly.pdbx_seq_one_letter_code
_entity_poly.pdbx_strand_id
1 'polypeptide(L)'
;MYRSVLLFTLVGLLLLTRSHCFDSGFSGQEKTTHFGLTECALLRITASYLKSAYGSTDLDNIAGGTGLCDDVETMFNQIQQETRRLGINSKLRSVIDQVCTSNVLVNLEEFTSPSSHFDNEAFIEGSILIANRLADVQTNLMRDSLSVFDARQSFGQAMHTLQDFYAHSNWVELGRRIPNPNISKGQMFDLYAPEGFATCSNCTQQNCAENNILPEILRGQYLTSGYFNIYHTGSSKPKGKCSHGGPFDVTTETDAIGFGINKDNENSDHGSYHIIAAKIALDATVQQLESLWSTVGNDTFGRFLGFHSSSLVIAIDTTGSMGPVIKLVKELAIAIIEFTREENAFFRPSNYIFSPFNDPGWGPLTITTDAQYLIDTIKNLTVSGGGDTPELYYHGVNEALQVCEPNSIVYTFTDAPAKDYYLQPKVLARAIELKSKVFSFYVSSTFPFGKHRRRRNVGEILDGSVDDDLATATGGATIGLNPSRDSNATAAFAIRNLFPKQTLLAITGSDAINRTFAIDANISRMQIDLTSSSSVLTSTSDSLHLIDPDGVSITPVLTADGTYFQLYTIENPRAGLWQISSSQSFSRTIEITIPETSNSSTLTTCRTVLSQPIKRESNNSYGPLLTAPTVNQADLVIVTSCKNLRSSIQSATVELVNKVGQVISVSHASNVTETGSIIFPVQIPNTDFRMVTKIKLIDGSIVQR
;
A
#
# COMPACT_ATOMS: atom_id res chain seq x y z
N MET A 1 17.35 15.88 -0.32
CA MET A 1 18.01 16.96 -1.08
C MET A 1 17.07 17.65 -2.07
N TYR A 2 16.24 16.93 -2.84
CA TYR A 2 15.18 17.53 -3.68
C TYR A 2 14.07 18.27 -2.88
N ARG A 3 13.81 17.87 -1.63
CA ARG A 3 12.89 18.53 -0.68
C ARG A 3 13.27 19.95 -0.23
N SER A 4 14.48 20.43 -0.53
CA SER A 4 14.99 21.67 0.09
C SER A 4 15.23 22.79 -0.92
N VAL A 5 15.41 22.48 -2.20
CA VAL A 5 15.68 23.50 -3.22
C VAL A 5 14.40 23.94 -3.93
N LEU A 6 13.45 23.01 -4.20
CA LEU A 6 12.12 23.37 -4.70
C LEU A 6 11.26 24.03 -3.62
N LEU A 7 11.38 23.59 -2.36
CA LEU A 7 10.56 24.10 -1.25
C LEU A 7 10.91 25.55 -0.90
N PHE A 8 12.18 25.97 -1.00
CA PHE A 8 12.58 27.34 -0.65
C PHE A 8 12.24 28.38 -1.73
N THR A 9 12.17 28.00 -3.01
CA THR A 9 11.67 28.88 -4.08
C THR A 9 10.14 28.91 -4.15
N LEU A 10 9.46 27.80 -3.83
CA LEU A 10 8.00 27.70 -3.76
C LEU A 10 7.43 28.42 -2.52
N VAL A 11 8.09 28.33 -1.36
CA VAL A 11 7.68 29.04 -0.12
C VAL A 11 7.72 30.56 -0.31
N GLY A 12 8.66 31.10 -1.10
CA GLY A 12 8.70 32.54 -1.40
C GLY A 12 7.49 33.05 -2.21
N LEU A 13 6.95 32.23 -3.13
CA LEU A 13 5.72 32.55 -3.90
C LEU A 13 4.44 32.19 -3.13
N LEU A 14 4.43 31.12 -2.34
CA LEU A 14 3.28 30.71 -1.51
C LEU A 14 3.06 31.63 -0.29
N LEU A 15 4.08 32.38 0.13
CA LEU A 15 3.91 33.47 1.09
C LEU A 15 3.14 34.66 0.49
N LEU A 16 3.06 34.78 -0.85
CA LEU A 16 2.26 35.79 -1.56
C LEU A 16 0.81 35.32 -1.81
N THR A 17 0.54 34.01 -1.82
CA THR A 17 -0.83 33.45 -2.00
C THR A 17 -1.68 33.48 -0.73
N ARG A 18 -1.19 34.09 0.37
CA ARG A 18 -1.87 34.20 1.68
C ARG A 18 -3.19 35.00 1.68
N SER A 19 -3.63 35.50 0.53
CA SER A 19 -4.66 36.55 0.44
C SER A 19 -5.68 36.37 -0.69
N HIS A 20 -5.73 35.18 -1.33
CA HIS A 20 -6.38 34.97 -2.64
C HIS A 20 -7.16 33.66 -2.79
N CYS A 21 -7.22 32.85 -1.75
CA CYS A 21 -7.80 31.51 -1.79
C CYS A 21 -7.99 31.01 -0.37
N PHE A 22 -8.81 29.98 -0.19
CA PHE A 22 -8.87 29.25 1.08
C PHE A 22 -7.44 28.87 1.52
N ASP A 23 -7.01 29.22 2.74
CA ASP A 23 -5.58 29.22 3.12
C ASP A 23 -4.81 28.00 2.56
N SER A 24 -3.72 28.26 1.84
CA SER A 24 -2.91 27.24 1.16
C SER A 24 -2.12 26.28 2.06
N GLY A 25 -2.09 26.47 3.39
CA GLY A 25 -1.50 25.48 4.31
C GLY A 25 -0.19 25.84 5.00
N PHE A 26 0.22 27.12 5.03
CA PHE A 26 1.49 27.55 5.65
C PHE A 26 1.34 28.62 6.74
N SER A 27 0.10 28.86 7.19
CA SER A 27 -0.20 29.65 8.39
C SER A 27 -0.59 28.68 9.52
N GLY A 28 -0.31 29.01 10.78
CA GLY A 28 -0.50 28.11 11.93
C GLY A 28 -1.94 27.65 12.26
N GLN A 29 -2.86 27.65 11.29
CA GLN A 29 -4.19 27.01 11.32
C GLN A 29 -4.26 25.89 10.27
N GLU A 30 -3.45 24.83 10.43
CA GLU A 30 -3.29 23.76 9.44
C GLU A 30 -4.62 23.10 9.01
N LYS A 31 -5.64 23.06 9.88
CA LYS A 31 -6.88 22.29 9.66
C LYS A 31 -7.95 22.94 8.78
N THR A 32 -7.90 24.25 8.54
CA THR A 32 -8.87 24.98 7.70
C THR A 32 -8.23 25.47 6.41
N THR A 33 -7.22 24.74 5.94
CA THR A 33 -6.51 25.04 4.70
C THR A 33 -6.98 24.10 3.60
N HIS A 34 -6.76 24.42 2.33
CA HIS A 34 -7.02 23.47 1.23
C HIS A 34 -6.37 22.10 1.49
N PHE A 35 -5.12 22.12 1.95
CA PHE A 35 -4.38 20.92 2.32
C PHE A 35 -5.07 20.17 3.47
N GLY A 36 -5.37 20.87 4.57
CA GLY A 36 -5.95 20.28 5.78
C GLY A 36 -7.36 19.74 5.58
N LEU A 37 -8.22 20.45 4.85
CA LEU A 37 -9.56 19.96 4.50
C LEU A 37 -9.46 18.68 3.65
N THR A 38 -8.57 18.67 2.66
CA THR A 38 -8.39 17.53 1.75
C THR A 38 -7.78 16.32 2.47
N GLU A 39 -6.78 16.54 3.33
CA GLU A 39 -6.19 15.49 4.17
C GLU A 39 -7.23 14.90 5.13
N CYS A 40 -7.99 15.75 5.81
CA CYS A 40 -9.08 15.34 6.70
C CYS A 40 -10.12 14.49 5.95
N ALA A 41 -10.54 14.92 4.75
CA ALA A 41 -11.51 14.19 3.93
C ALA A 41 -10.97 12.80 3.52
N LEU A 42 -9.71 12.73 3.07
CA LEU A 42 -9.06 11.47 2.68
C LEU A 42 -8.95 10.50 3.86
N LEU A 43 -8.62 10.99 5.06
CA LEU A 43 -8.55 10.16 6.26
C LEU A 43 -9.94 9.62 6.66
N ARG A 44 -10.97 10.46 6.61
CA ARG A 44 -12.36 10.04 6.90
C ARG A 44 -12.87 8.99 5.94
N ILE A 45 -12.73 9.24 4.64
CA ILE A 45 -13.20 8.27 3.65
C ILE A 45 -12.40 6.98 3.73
N THR A 46 -11.11 7.07 4.05
CA THR A 46 -10.26 5.89 4.24
C THR A 46 -10.75 5.03 5.40
N ALA A 47 -11.06 5.63 6.55
CA ALA A 47 -11.63 4.88 7.68
C ALA A 47 -12.97 4.22 7.31
N SER A 48 -13.84 4.96 6.61
CA SER A 48 -15.13 4.45 6.13
C SER A 48 -14.97 3.30 5.13
N TYR A 49 -13.99 3.41 4.23
CA TYR A 49 -13.60 2.37 3.29
C TYR A 49 -13.10 1.12 4.02
N LEU A 50 -12.19 1.26 4.98
CA LEU A 50 -11.66 0.13 5.75
C LEU A 50 -12.75 -0.59 6.54
N LYS A 51 -13.71 0.17 7.09
CA LYS A 51 -14.90 -0.39 7.72
C LYS A 51 -15.74 -1.20 6.74
N SER A 52 -16.10 -0.62 5.60
CA SER A 52 -17.01 -1.29 4.66
C SER A 52 -16.37 -2.43 3.91
N ALA A 53 -15.11 -2.30 3.49
CA ALA A 53 -14.42 -3.28 2.65
C ALA A 53 -13.77 -4.41 3.47
N TYR A 54 -13.43 -4.17 4.75
CA TYR A 54 -12.72 -5.14 5.59
C TYR A 54 -13.36 -5.38 6.96
N GLY A 55 -14.51 -4.77 7.25
CA GLY A 55 -15.22 -4.95 8.52
C GLY A 55 -14.51 -4.32 9.73
N SER A 56 -13.59 -3.37 9.52
CA SER A 56 -12.88 -2.70 10.61
C SER A 56 -13.79 -1.75 11.39
N THR A 57 -13.99 -2.00 12.68
CA THR A 57 -14.74 -1.11 13.59
C THR A 57 -13.85 -0.20 14.42
N ASP A 58 -12.53 -0.40 14.37
CA ASP A 58 -11.55 0.30 15.23
C ASP A 58 -11.37 1.78 14.85
N LEU A 59 -11.95 2.20 13.72
CA LEU A 59 -11.85 3.56 13.17
C LEU A 59 -13.21 4.28 13.10
N ASP A 60 -14.24 3.79 13.80
CA ASP A 60 -15.60 4.35 13.77
C ASP A 60 -15.64 5.83 14.23
N ASN A 61 -14.77 6.20 15.17
CA ASN A 61 -14.58 7.58 15.62
C ASN A 61 -14.09 8.51 14.49
N ILE A 62 -13.30 7.99 13.54
CA ILE A 62 -12.79 8.73 12.39
C ILE A 62 -13.85 8.76 11.28
N ALA A 63 -14.43 7.59 10.96
CA ALA A 63 -15.42 7.45 9.89
C ALA A 63 -16.68 8.31 10.14
N GLY A 64 -17.15 8.37 11.40
CA GLY A 64 -18.36 9.10 11.79
C GLY A 64 -18.15 10.57 12.18
N GLY A 65 -16.96 11.15 11.96
CA GLY A 65 -16.66 12.52 12.38
C GLY A 65 -17.44 13.58 11.59
N THR A 66 -18.05 14.56 12.28
CA THR A 66 -18.94 15.59 11.68
C THR A 66 -18.40 17.03 11.81
N GLY A 67 -17.09 17.21 12.01
CA GLY A 67 -16.44 18.51 12.25
C GLY A 67 -15.19 18.72 11.39
N LEU A 68 -14.38 19.73 11.69
CA LEU A 68 -13.00 19.80 11.16
C LEU A 68 -12.11 18.77 11.89
N CYS A 69 -11.00 18.36 11.29
CA CYS A 69 -10.06 17.44 11.94
C CYS A 69 -9.07 18.23 12.80
N ASP A 70 -9.04 17.97 14.11
CA ASP A 70 -8.12 18.65 15.03
C ASP A 70 -6.73 17.98 15.09
N ASP A 71 -6.64 16.66 14.83
CA ASP A 71 -5.38 15.89 14.91
C ASP A 71 -5.30 14.84 13.79
N VAL A 72 -5.01 15.32 12.58
CA VAL A 72 -4.90 14.48 11.36
C VAL A 72 -3.75 13.47 11.44
N GLU A 73 -2.67 13.78 12.17
CA GLU A 73 -1.53 12.87 12.31
C GLU A 73 -1.87 11.69 13.22
N THR A 74 -2.60 11.91 14.32
CA THR A 74 -3.14 10.81 15.13
C THR A 74 -4.12 9.95 14.32
N MET A 75 -5.01 10.57 13.54
CA MET A 75 -5.93 9.83 12.66
C MET A 75 -5.18 8.98 11.63
N PHE A 76 -4.17 9.55 10.96
CA PHE A 76 -3.31 8.85 10.02
C PHE A 76 -2.60 7.68 10.67
N ASN A 77 -2.03 7.88 11.87
CA ASN A 77 -1.34 6.81 12.59
C ASN A 77 -2.27 5.67 13.00
N GLN A 78 -3.51 5.97 13.40
CA GLN A 78 -4.55 4.96 13.67
C GLN A 78 -4.90 4.16 12.40
N ILE A 79 -5.16 4.85 11.29
CA ILE A 79 -5.42 4.21 9.99
C ILE A 79 -4.23 3.35 9.55
N GLN A 80 -3.01 3.87 9.66
CA GLN A 80 -1.80 3.15 9.25
C GLN A 80 -1.54 1.92 10.13
N GLN A 81 -1.88 1.99 11.42
CA GLN A 81 -1.89 0.85 12.31
C GLN A 81 -2.92 -0.19 11.87
N GLU A 82 -4.11 0.26 11.49
CA GLU A 82 -5.20 -0.61 11.07
C GLU A 82 -4.94 -1.29 9.72
N THR A 83 -4.42 -0.56 8.73
CA THR A 83 -4.03 -1.17 7.46
C THR A 83 -2.97 -2.24 7.66
N ARG A 84 -2.00 -2.01 8.56
CA ARG A 84 -0.99 -3.02 8.92
C ARG A 84 -1.62 -4.23 9.61
N ARG A 85 -2.58 -3.99 10.50
CA ARG A 85 -3.33 -5.05 11.21
C ARG A 85 -4.10 -5.95 10.22
N LEU A 86 -4.67 -5.33 9.19
CA LEU A 86 -5.41 -6.00 8.13
C LEU A 86 -4.51 -6.59 7.03
N GLY A 87 -3.17 -6.52 7.16
CA GLY A 87 -2.23 -6.98 6.13
C GLY A 87 -2.27 -6.15 4.84
N ILE A 88 -2.89 -4.98 4.85
CA ILE A 88 -3.02 -4.09 3.71
C ILE A 88 -1.71 -3.31 3.53
N ASN A 89 -1.05 -3.53 2.40
CA ASN A 89 0.00 -2.63 1.95
C ASN A 89 -0.61 -1.28 1.57
N SER A 90 -0.18 -0.23 2.26
CA SER A 90 -0.73 1.11 2.15
C SER A 90 0.36 2.10 1.72
N LYS A 91 0.08 2.84 0.65
CA LYS A 91 0.80 4.05 0.24
C LYS A 91 0.02 5.32 0.60
N LEU A 92 -0.91 5.24 1.54
CA LEU A 92 -1.87 6.31 1.84
C LEU A 92 -1.20 7.67 2.06
N ARG A 93 -0.05 7.75 2.76
CA ARG A 93 0.64 9.05 2.93
C ARG A 93 1.06 9.67 1.60
N SER A 94 1.60 8.87 0.70
CA SER A 94 1.98 9.33 -0.64
C SER A 94 0.77 9.79 -1.44
N VAL A 95 -0.39 9.15 -1.23
CA VAL A 95 -1.65 9.54 -1.88
C VAL A 95 -2.15 10.88 -1.33
N ILE A 96 -2.19 11.03 -0.01
CA ILE A 96 -2.55 12.29 0.66
C ILE A 96 -1.64 13.41 0.18
N ASP A 97 -0.32 13.23 0.25
CA ASP A 97 0.66 14.23 -0.19
C ASP A 97 0.40 14.64 -1.65
N GLN A 98 0.13 13.68 -2.55
CA GLN A 98 -0.12 13.96 -3.96
C GLN A 98 -1.42 14.75 -4.19
N VAL A 99 -2.54 14.28 -3.62
CA VAL A 99 -3.86 14.90 -3.82
C VAL A 99 -3.88 16.29 -3.20
N CYS A 100 -3.39 16.43 -1.97
CA CYS A 100 -3.34 17.73 -1.28
C CYS A 100 -2.39 18.70 -1.98
N THR A 101 -1.24 18.24 -2.49
CA THR A 101 -0.34 19.11 -3.28
C THR A 101 -1.03 19.57 -4.57
N SER A 102 -1.72 18.67 -5.27
CA SER A 102 -2.42 19.01 -6.51
C SER A 102 -3.58 19.98 -6.28
N ASN A 103 -4.24 19.92 -5.12
CA ASN A 103 -5.20 20.92 -4.69
C ASN A 103 -4.52 22.29 -4.51
N VAL A 104 -3.47 22.36 -3.69
CA VAL A 104 -2.80 23.63 -3.37
C VAL A 104 -2.15 24.28 -4.59
N LEU A 105 -1.64 23.50 -5.55
CA LEU A 105 -0.96 24.02 -6.75
C LEU A 105 -1.87 24.81 -7.70
N VAL A 106 -3.20 24.63 -7.63
CA VAL A 106 -4.14 25.40 -8.46
C VAL A 106 -4.00 26.90 -8.21
N ASN A 107 -3.72 27.32 -6.97
CA ASN A 107 -3.42 28.71 -6.61
C ASN A 107 -2.22 29.32 -7.34
N LEU A 108 -1.31 28.50 -7.86
CA LEU A 108 -0.14 28.96 -8.61
C LEU A 108 -0.36 28.81 -10.12
N GLU A 109 -0.89 27.66 -10.53
CA GLU A 109 -1.04 27.30 -11.94
C GLU A 109 -2.21 28.02 -12.61
N GLU A 110 -3.26 28.35 -11.83
CA GLU A 110 -4.51 28.94 -12.30
C GLU A 110 -4.88 30.22 -11.54
N PHE A 111 -3.87 30.91 -10.98
CA PHE A 111 -4.00 32.06 -10.05
C PHE A 111 -4.99 33.17 -10.46
N THR A 112 -5.21 33.42 -11.76
CA THR A 112 -6.12 34.47 -12.24
C THR A 112 -7.40 33.92 -12.88
N SER A 113 -7.64 32.61 -12.77
CA SER A 113 -8.75 31.91 -13.39
C SER A 113 -10.04 32.06 -12.58
N PRO A 114 -11.03 32.82 -13.05
CA PRO A 114 -12.24 33.05 -12.27
C PRO A 114 -13.04 31.76 -12.05
N SER A 115 -13.07 30.86 -13.03
CA SER A 115 -13.75 29.56 -12.90
C SER A 115 -13.07 28.62 -11.91
N SER A 116 -11.76 28.76 -11.69
CA SER A 116 -11.01 27.88 -10.77
C SER A 116 -11.19 28.27 -9.31
N HIS A 117 -11.50 29.55 -9.06
CA HIS A 117 -11.68 30.14 -7.73
C HIS A 117 -13.13 30.58 -7.45
N PHE A 118 -14.06 30.37 -8.40
CA PHE A 118 -15.43 30.89 -8.36
C PHE A 118 -15.53 32.42 -8.21
N ASP A 119 -14.49 33.15 -8.64
CA ASP A 119 -14.51 34.61 -8.69
C ASP A 119 -15.33 35.11 -9.88
N ASN A 120 -15.63 36.41 -9.88
CA ASN A 120 -16.30 37.12 -10.96
C ASN A 120 -17.66 36.48 -11.35
N GLU A 121 -18.34 35.84 -10.40
CA GLU A 121 -19.60 35.10 -10.59
C GLU A 121 -19.51 33.97 -11.64
N ALA A 122 -18.31 33.40 -11.88
CA ALA A 122 -18.04 32.31 -12.84
C ALA A 122 -18.56 30.94 -12.36
N PHE A 123 -19.82 30.90 -11.91
CA PHE A 123 -20.45 29.79 -11.23
C PHE A 123 -20.69 28.57 -12.12
N ILE A 124 -21.17 28.80 -13.35
CA ILE A 124 -21.48 27.71 -14.29
C ILE A 124 -20.17 27.13 -14.81
N GLU A 125 -19.22 27.99 -15.16
CA GLU A 125 -17.89 27.63 -15.64
C GLU A 125 -17.12 26.84 -14.58
N GLY A 126 -17.13 27.29 -13.32
CA GLY A 126 -16.52 26.54 -12.21
C GLY A 126 -17.19 25.19 -11.96
N SER A 127 -18.52 25.11 -12.04
CA SER A 127 -19.25 23.84 -11.91
C SER A 127 -18.92 22.85 -13.05
N ILE A 128 -18.81 23.33 -14.28
CA ILE A 128 -18.40 22.53 -15.44
C ILE A 128 -16.94 22.07 -15.28
N LEU A 129 -16.05 22.94 -14.79
CA LEU A 129 -14.65 22.61 -14.53
C LEU A 129 -14.51 21.48 -13.52
N ILE A 130 -15.25 21.53 -12.40
CA ILE A 130 -15.30 20.44 -11.42
C ILE A 130 -15.80 19.15 -12.07
N ALA A 131 -16.91 19.21 -12.80
CA ALA A 131 -17.50 18.04 -13.44
C ALA A 131 -16.54 17.36 -14.43
N ASN A 132 -15.84 18.14 -15.25
CA ASN A 132 -14.85 17.64 -16.20
C ASN A 132 -13.68 16.98 -15.49
N ARG A 133 -13.10 17.62 -14.46
CA ARG A 133 -12.01 17.03 -13.67
C ARG A 133 -12.44 15.74 -12.99
N LEU A 134 -13.66 15.64 -12.47
CA LEU A 134 -14.18 14.40 -11.87
C LEU A 134 -14.45 13.30 -12.92
N ALA A 135 -14.84 13.66 -14.15
CA ALA A 135 -14.95 12.72 -15.26
C ALA A 135 -13.56 12.16 -15.68
N ASP A 136 -12.52 13.00 -15.65
CA ASP A 136 -11.13 12.57 -15.88
C ASP A 136 -10.66 11.60 -14.80
N VAL A 137 -10.99 11.87 -13.52
CA VAL A 137 -10.71 10.94 -12.41
C VAL A 137 -11.29 9.56 -12.70
N GLN A 138 -12.58 9.49 -13.06
CA GLN A 138 -13.24 8.22 -13.34
C GLN A 138 -12.61 7.51 -14.54
N THR A 139 -12.37 8.24 -15.63
CA THR A 139 -11.76 7.69 -16.85
C THR A 139 -10.37 7.11 -16.56
N ASN A 140 -9.54 7.83 -15.81
CA ASN A 140 -8.20 7.42 -15.46
C ASN A 140 -8.18 6.24 -14.47
N LEU A 141 -9.14 6.14 -13.56
CA LEU A 141 -9.24 4.99 -12.66
C LEU A 141 -9.69 3.70 -13.36
N MET A 142 -10.39 3.81 -14.49
CA MET A 142 -10.93 2.66 -15.24
C MET A 142 -10.00 2.13 -16.35
N ARG A 143 -8.87 2.81 -16.65
CA ARG A 143 -7.94 2.43 -17.72
C ARG A 143 -6.89 1.39 -17.31
N ASP A 144 -5.90 1.79 -16.50
CA ASP A 144 -4.81 0.94 -16.03
C ASP A 144 -4.24 1.44 -14.68
N SER A 145 -3.23 0.76 -14.12
CA SER A 145 -2.65 1.16 -12.83
C SER A 145 -1.71 2.36 -12.90
N LEU A 146 -1.19 2.71 -14.09
CA LEU A 146 -0.29 3.84 -14.29
C LEU A 146 -1.08 5.17 -14.33
N SER A 147 -2.35 5.15 -14.76
CA SER A 147 -3.23 6.32 -14.78
C SER A 147 -3.81 6.74 -13.41
N VAL A 148 -3.58 5.96 -12.34
CA VAL A 148 -4.05 6.33 -10.98
C VAL A 148 -3.37 7.61 -10.46
N PHE A 149 -2.15 7.89 -10.91
CA PHE A 149 -1.46 9.15 -10.58
C PHE A 149 -2.26 10.35 -11.13
N ASP A 150 -2.62 10.31 -12.42
CA ASP A 150 -3.37 11.40 -13.07
C ASP A 150 -4.75 11.57 -12.44
N ALA A 151 -5.42 10.47 -12.08
CA ALA A 151 -6.69 10.51 -11.35
C ALA A 151 -6.57 11.28 -10.01
N ARG A 152 -5.52 11.04 -9.22
CA ARG A 152 -5.31 11.76 -7.95
C ARG A 152 -5.01 13.23 -8.17
N GLN A 153 -4.27 13.58 -9.23
CA GLN A 153 -3.99 14.96 -9.59
C GLN A 153 -5.28 15.71 -9.96
N SER A 154 -6.06 15.17 -10.91
CA SER A 154 -7.34 15.76 -11.33
C SER A 154 -8.33 15.88 -10.16
N PHE A 155 -8.35 14.91 -9.25
CA PHE A 155 -9.19 14.98 -8.06
C PHE A 155 -8.79 16.14 -7.13
N GLY A 156 -7.49 16.28 -6.84
CA GLY A 156 -6.99 17.39 -6.02
C GLY A 156 -7.36 18.75 -6.62
N GLN A 157 -7.16 18.92 -7.93
CA GLN A 157 -7.55 20.14 -8.64
C GLN A 157 -9.06 20.41 -8.60
N ALA A 158 -9.90 19.37 -8.70
CA ALA A 158 -11.35 19.52 -8.59
C ALA A 158 -11.76 19.99 -7.18
N MET A 159 -11.13 19.45 -6.14
CA MET A 159 -11.44 19.80 -4.75
C MET A 159 -11.02 21.22 -4.39
N HIS A 160 -9.94 21.72 -4.99
CA HIS A 160 -9.56 23.13 -4.85
C HIS A 160 -10.72 24.06 -5.23
N THR A 161 -11.17 23.93 -6.48
CA THR A 161 -12.26 24.75 -7.04
C THR A 161 -13.57 24.55 -6.26
N LEU A 162 -13.87 23.32 -5.84
CA LEU A 162 -15.02 23.04 -4.98
C LEU A 162 -14.97 23.77 -3.62
N GLN A 163 -13.78 23.86 -3.02
CA GLN A 163 -13.59 24.49 -1.71
C GLN A 163 -13.70 26.01 -1.81
N ASP A 164 -13.11 26.62 -2.84
CA ASP A 164 -13.16 28.08 -3.07
C ASP A 164 -14.58 28.60 -3.31
N PHE A 165 -15.48 27.80 -3.89
CA PHE A 165 -16.90 28.16 -3.96
C PHE A 165 -17.47 28.62 -2.61
N TYR A 166 -17.17 27.88 -1.53
CA TYR A 166 -17.72 28.20 -0.21
C TYR A 166 -17.00 29.39 0.45
N ALA A 167 -15.78 29.69 0.02
CA ALA A 167 -14.97 30.78 0.54
C ALA A 167 -15.28 32.11 -0.17
N HIS A 168 -15.44 32.09 -1.48
CA HIS A 168 -15.50 33.30 -2.32
C HIS A 168 -16.93 33.68 -2.73
N SER A 169 -17.91 32.79 -2.54
CA SER A 169 -19.33 33.11 -2.74
C SER A 169 -20.03 33.56 -1.45
N ASN A 170 -21.25 34.06 -1.59
CA ASN A 170 -22.14 34.37 -0.48
C ASN A 170 -22.95 33.16 0.05
N TRP A 171 -22.56 31.91 -0.28
CA TRP A 171 -23.32 30.70 0.09
C TRP A 171 -23.66 30.65 1.59
N VAL A 172 -22.69 30.99 2.44
CA VAL A 172 -22.86 30.94 3.90
C VAL A 172 -23.74 32.10 4.40
N GLU A 173 -23.60 33.28 3.79
CA GLU A 173 -24.38 34.49 4.10
C GLU A 173 -25.85 34.33 3.70
N LEU A 174 -26.14 33.51 2.68
CA LEU A 174 -27.51 33.10 2.34
C LEU A 174 -28.16 32.21 3.42
N GLY A 175 -27.44 31.86 4.49
CA GLY A 175 -27.94 30.98 5.56
C GLY A 175 -27.79 29.49 5.23
N ARG A 176 -27.12 29.14 4.13
CA ARG A 176 -26.94 27.74 3.71
C ARG A 176 -25.82 27.11 4.53
N ARG A 177 -26.05 25.88 4.99
CA ARG A 177 -25.17 25.15 5.93
C ARG A 177 -24.83 23.74 5.48
N ILE A 178 -25.22 23.38 4.26
CA ILE A 178 -24.97 22.07 3.64
C ILE A 178 -24.31 22.26 2.28
N PRO A 179 -23.61 21.24 1.75
CA PRO A 179 -23.03 21.29 0.41
C PRO A 179 -24.08 21.54 -0.68
N ASN A 180 -23.69 22.26 -1.73
CA ASN A 180 -24.53 22.43 -2.92
C ASN A 180 -24.62 21.06 -3.64
N PRO A 181 -25.82 20.48 -3.82
CA PRO A 181 -25.96 19.15 -4.43
C PRO A 181 -25.69 19.11 -5.95
N ASN A 182 -25.53 20.26 -6.60
CA ASN A 182 -25.36 20.35 -8.05
C ASN A 182 -24.02 20.95 -8.50
N ILE A 183 -23.21 21.48 -7.57
CA ILE A 183 -21.94 22.15 -7.90
C ILE A 183 -20.97 21.28 -8.71
N SER A 184 -20.97 19.96 -8.51
CA SER A 184 -20.11 19.03 -9.25
C SER A 184 -20.75 18.40 -10.49
N LYS A 185 -21.97 18.80 -10.86
CA LYS A 185 -22.72 18.22 -11.99
C LYS A 185 -22.65 19.04 -13.28
N GLY A 186 -21.88 20.12 -13.31
CA GLY A 186 -21.85 21.06 -14.44
C GLY A 186 -23.17 21.79 -14.66
N GLN A 187 -24.03 21.80 -13.64
CA GLN A 187 -25.36 22.41 -13.66
C GLN A 187 -25.56 23.10 -12.33
N MET A 188 -25.89 24.40 -12.35
CA MET A 188 -26.28 25.10 -11.14
C MET A 188 -27.65 25.77 -11.39
N PHE A 189 -28.60 25.47 -10.50
CA PHE A 189 -30.00 25.91 -10.60
C PHE A 189 -30.33 27.06 -9.63
N ASP A 190 -29.30 27.67 -9.07
CA ASP A 190 -29.42 28.81 -8.18
C ASP A 190 -29.83 30.08 -8.94
N LEU A 191 -30.45 31.03 -8.22
CA LEU A 191 -30.71 32.36 -8.76
C LEU A 191 -29.42 33.18 -8.71
N TYR A 192 -28.84 33.49 -9.85
CA TYR A 192 -27.67 34.37 -9.91
C TYR A 192 -28.08 35.83 -9.83
N ALA A 193 -27.30 36.65 -9.13
CA ALA A 193 -27.45 38.08 -9.23
C ALA A 193 -27.09 38.52 -10.67
N PRO A 194 -28.03 39.09 -11.46
CA PRO A 194 -27.72 39.52 -12.82
C PRO A 194 -26.56 40.53 -12.86
N GLU A 195 -25.82 40.61 -13.95
CA GLU A 195 -24.63 41.49 -14.08
C GLU A 195 -24.95 42.96 -13.72
N GLY A 196 -26.12 43.46 -14.10
CA GLY A 196 -26.57 44.83 -13.82
C GLY A 196 -27.20 45.04 -12.43
N PHE A 197 -27.24 44.01 -11.58
CA PHE A 197 -27.79 44.07 -10.23
C PHE A 197 -26.68 44.28 -9.22
N ALA A 198 -26.74 45.39 -8.47
CA ALA A 198 -25.79 45.64 -7.39
C ALA A 198 -25.92 44.53 -6.34
N THR A 199 -24.78 43.98 -5.92
CA THR A 199 -24.69 42.94 -4.89
C THR A 199 -24.01 43.40 -3.61
N CYS A 200 -23.17 44.44 -3.69
CA CYS A 200 -22.47 45.02 -2.56
C CYS A 200 -22.62 46.55 -2.48
N SER A 201 -22.43 47.07 -1.28
CA SER A 201 -22.32 48.49 -0.96
C SER A 201 -20.85 48.87 -0.74
N ASN A 202 -20.55 50.17 -0.82
CA ASN A 202 -19.20 50.66 -0.48
C ASN A 202 -18.90 50.35 0.99
N CYS A 203 -17.75 49.73 1.25
CA CYS A 203 -17.29 49.40 2.58
C CYS A 203 -15.81 49.71 2.77
N THR A 204 -15.48 50.91 3.25
CA THR A 204 -14.09 51.37 3.44
C THR A 204 -13.59 51.24 4.88
N GLN A 205 -14.36 50.62 5.77
CA GLN A 205 -14.03 50.42 7.18
C GLN A 205 -14.26 48.96 7.57
N GLN A 206 -13.44 48.41 8.46
CA GLN A 206 -13.51 46.98 8.77
C GLN A 206 -14.86 46.55 9.40
N ASN A 207 -15.56 47.46 10.08
CA ASN A 207 -16.85 47.20 10.71
C ASN A 207 -18.02 47.01 9.73
N CYS A 208 -17.87 47.36 8.44
CA CYS A 208 -18.91 47.12 7.44
C CYS A 208 -18.68 45.86 6.61
N ALA A 209 -17.51 45.20 6.73
CA ALA A 209 -17.12 44.12 5.81
C ALA A 209 -18.18 43.02 5.82
N GLU A 210 -18.54 42.46 6.98
CA GLU A 210 -19.55 41.41 7.11
C GLU A 210 -20.99 41.78 6.70
N ASN A 211 -21.27 43.06 6.44
CA ASN A 211 -22.59 43.56 6.07
C ASN A 211 -22.58 44.33 4.73
N ASN A 212 -21.51 44.20 3.94
CA ASN A 212 -21.38 44.92 2.68
C ASN A 212 -22.30 44.35 1.59
N ILE A 213 -22.69 43.06 1.67
CA ILE A 213 -23.67 42.42 0.78
C ILE A 213 -25.06 43.04 1.00
N LEU A 214 -25.70 43.44 -0.10
CA LEU A 214 -26.99 44.13 -0.03
C LEU A 214 -28.12 43.22 0.51
N PRO A 215 -28.98 43.71 1.42
CA PRO A 215 -30.08 42.92 2.00
C PRO A 215 -31.04 42.32 0.96
N GLU A 216 -31.19 42.93 -0.21
CA GLU A 216 -32.01 42.45 -1.32
C GLU A 216 -31.45 41.14 -1.90
N ILE A 217 -30.13 40.97 -1.93
CA ILE A 217 -29.46 39.74 -2.39
C ILE A 217 -29.76 38.60 -1.42
N LEU A 218 -29.61 38.86 -0.12
CA LEU A 218 -29.86 37.87 0.92
C LEU A 218 -31.34 37.48 0.99
N ARG A 219 -32.26 38.46 0.96
CA ARG A 219 -33.71 38.21 0.96
C ARG A 219 -34.18 37.51 -0.32
N GLY A 220 -33.62 37.89 -1.46
CA GLY A 220 -33.93 37.31 -2.76
C GLY A 220 -33.26 35.96 -3.01
N GLN A 221 -32.38 35.52 -2.11
CA GLN A 221 -31.61 34.28 -2.24
C GLN A 221 -30.76 34.24 -3.52
N TYR A 222 -30.22 35.39 -3.92
CA TYR A 222 -29.35 35.52 -5.08
C TYR A 222 -27.90 35.15 -4.73
N LEU A 223 -27.28 34.32 -5.56
CA LEU A 223 -25.88 33.97 -5.47
C LEU A 223 -25.02 35.06 -6.12
N THR A 224 -23.95 35.47 -5.42
CA THR A 224 -22.90 36.40 -5.88
C THR A 224 -21.56 35.88 -5.36
N SER A 225 -20.47 36.19 -6.05
CA SER A 225 -19.10 35.97 -5.55
C SER A 225 -18.26 37.24 -5.68
N GLY A 226 -17.09 37.22 -5.06
CA GLY A 226 -16.13 38.30 -5.15
C GLY A 226 -15.54 38.42 -6.55
N TYR A 227 -15.43 39.64 -7.06
CA TYR A 227 -14.64 39.92 -8.24
C TYR A 227 -13.18 40.11 -7.86
N PHE A 228 -12.26 39.48 -8.58
CA PHE A 228 -10.83 39.54 -8.29
C PHE A 228 -10.05 39.94 -9.54
N ASN A 229 -9.08 40.84 -9.35
CA ASN A 229 -8.11 41.18 -10.38
C ASN A 229 -6.84 41.76 -9.72
N ILE A 230 -5.67 41.49 -10.30
CA ILE A 230 -4.38 42.05 -9.87
C ILE A 230 -3.87 43.15 -10.81
N TYR A 231 -4.50 43.30 -11.98
CA TYR A 231 -4.14 44.29 -12.98
C TYR A 231 -5.22 45.36 -13.08
N HIS A 232 -4.82 46.63 -13.08
CA HIS A 232 -5.75 47.75 -13.37
C HIS A 232 -6.22 47.78 -14.85
N THR A 233 -5.84 46.78 -15.65
CA THR A 233 -6.19 46.63 -17.07
C THR A 233 -6.73 45.22 -17.34
N GLY A 234 -7.91 45.13 -18.00
CA GLY A 234 -8.62 43.85 -18.19
C GLY A 234 -9.67 43.57 -17.10
N SER A 235 -10.74 42.83 -17.43
CA SER A 235 -11.97 42.54 -16.66
C SER A 235 -12.30 43.52 -15.51
N SER A 236 -13.18 44.48 -15.79
CA SER A 236 -13.68 45.41 -14.79
C SER A 236 -14.81 44.78 -13.99
N LYS A 237 -14.68 44.76 -12.65
CA LYS A 237 -15.79 44.50 -11.73
C LYS A 237 -17.00 45.36 -12.14
N PRO A 238 -18.16 44.76 -12.48
CA PRO A 238 -19.34 45.53 -12.83
C PRO A 238 -19.80 46.40 -11.66
N LYS A 239 -20.49 47.50 -12.00
CA LYS A 239 -20.94 48.48 -11.01
C LYS A 239 -21.81 47.82 -9.93
N GLY A 240 -21.49 48.08 -8.67
CA GLY A 240 -22.21 47.55 -7.51
C GLY A 240 -21.90 46.09 -7.17
N LYS A 241 -20.98 45.41 -7.87
CA LYS A 241 -20.60 44.03 -7.55
C LYS A 241 -19.58 43.98 -6.42
N CYS A 242 -19.62 42.88 -5.66
CA CYS A 242 -18.69 42.64 -4.56
C CYS A 242 -17.27 42.42 -5.06
N SER A 243 -16.28 42.99 -4.38
CA SER A 243 -14.89 42.57 -4.54
C SER A 243 -14.64 41.25 -3.82
N HIS A 244 -13.63 40.51 -4.26
CA HIS A 244 -13.08 39.39 -3.49
C HIS A 244 -12.49 39.91 -2.19
N GLY A 245 -11.68 40.97 -2.29
CA GLY A 245 -10.97 41.57 -1.18
C GLY A 245 -9.54 41.06 -1.04
N GLY A 246 -8.85 41.55 -0.01
CA GLY A 246 -7.45 41.27 0.22
C GLY A 246 -6.47 42.27 -0.42
N PRO A 247 -5.19 42.24 -0.02
CA PRO A 247 -4.19 43.28 -0.29
C PRO A 247 -3.79 43.47 -1.76
N PHE A 248 -4.07 42.52 -2.65
CA PHE A 248 -3.71 42.63 -4.07
C PHE A 248 -4.93 42.70 -5.01
N ASP A 249 -6.15 42.70 -4.46
CA ASP A 249 -7.37 42.81 -5.26
C ASP A 249 -7.60 44.28 -5.63
N VAL A 250 -7.21 44.66 -6.85
CA VAL A 250 -7.39 46.03 -7.35
C VAL A 250 -8.86 46.37 -7.58
N THR A 251 -9.76 45.38 -7.61
CA THR A 251 -11.19 45.66 -7.77
C THR A 251 -11.78 46.37 -6.54
N THR A 252 -11.11 46.29 -5.38
CA THR A 252 -11.49 47.01 -4.16
C THR A 252 -11.46 48.53 -4.35
N GLU A 253 -10.78 49.05 -5.37
CA GLU A 253 -10.73 50.48 -5.68
C GLU A 253 -11.88 50.96 -6.60
N THR A 254 -12.71 50.04 -7.07
CA THR A 254 -13.82 50.30 -8.00
C THR A 254 -15.19 50.16 -7.32
N ASP A 255 -16.25 50.78 -7.88
CA ASP A 255 -17.61 50.91 -7.30
C ASP A 255 -18.09 49.66 -6.52
N ALA A 256 -18.75 49.88 -5.37
CA ALA A 256 -18.69 48.98 -4.20
C ALA A 256 -17.25 48.85 -3.67
N ILE A 257 -16.70 50.01 -3.29
CA ILE A 257 -15.30 50.25 -2.92
C ILE A 257 -14.99 49.68 -1.54
N GLY A 258 -13.79 49.11 -1.37
CA GLY A 258 -13.18 48.72 -0.12
C GLY A 258 -13.20 47.21 0.12
N PHE A 259 -13.51 46.78 1.35
CA PHE A 259 -13.50 45.36 1.75
C PHE A 259 -14.44 44.51 0.87
N GLY A 260 -13.98 43.32 0.50
CA GLY A 260 -14.69 42.32 -0.28
C GLY A 260 -15.46 41.31 0.57
N ILE A 261 -15.69 40.10 0.02
CA ILE A 261 -16.54 39.07 0.63
C ILE A 261 -15.84 37.72 0.89
N ASN A 262 -14.52 37.62 0.68
CA ASN A 262 -13.80 36.36 0.85
C ASN A 262 -13.77 35.87 2.31
N LYS A 263 -13.65 34.55 2.46
CA LYS A 263 -13.57 33.83 3.74
C LYS A 263 -12.33 32.95 3.78
N ASP A 264 -11.25 33.41 3.16
CA ASP A 264 -10.01 32.66 2.96
C ASP A 264 -9.38 32.20 4.28
N ASN A 265 -9.48 33.06 5.30
CA ASN A 265 -9.07 32.80 6.67
C ASN A 265 -9.89 33.63 7.67
N GLU A 266 -9.67 33.44 8.96
CA GLU A 266 -10.40 34.16 10.03
C GLU A 266 -10.17 35.69 10.03
N ASN A 267 -9.10 36.18 9.41
CA ASN A 267 -8.80 37.62 9.29
C ASN A 267 -9.25 38.22 7.96
N SER A 268 -9.88 37.43 7.08
CA SER A 268 -10.47 37.90 5.85
C SER A 268 -11.63 38.86 6.10
N ASP A 269 -12.05 39.55 5.04
CA ASP A 269 -13.12 40.54 5.08
C ASP A 269 -14.43 39.94 5.63
N HIS A 270 -14.77 38.70 5.25
CA HIS A 270 -15.88 37.92 5.82
C HIS A 270 -15.39 36.78 6.73
N GLY A 271 -14.25 36.96 7.39
CA GLY A 271 -13.54 35.93 8.15
C GLY A 271 -14.35 35.27 9.27
N SER A 272 -15.36 35.92 9.83
CA SER A 272 -16.25 35.28 10.83
C SER A 272 -17.05 34.10 10.28
N TYR A 273 -17.24 34.02 8.97
CA TYR A 273 -17.86 32.88 8.29
C TYR A 273 -16.85 31.79 7.88
N HIS A 274 -15.54 32.02 8.05
CA HIS A 274 -14.48 31.09 7.61
C HIS A 274 -14.68 29.67 8.12
N ILE A 275 -14.88 29.48 9.42
CA ILE A 275 -15.06 28.14 10.02
C ILE A 275 -16.29 27.42 9.46
N ILE A 276 -17.37 28.17 9.18
CA ILE A 276 -18.60 27.60 8.63
C ILE A 276 -18.36 27.19 7.16
N ALA A 277 -17.72 28.05 6.37
CA ALA A 277 -17.33 27.74 4.99
C ALA A 277 -16.40 26.51 4.93
N ALA A 278 -15.38 26.47 5.78
CA ALA A 278 -14.43 25.36 5.93
C ALA A 278 -15.13 24.02 6.14
N LYS A 279 -16.10 24.01 7.05
CA LYS A 279 -16.84 22.79 7.39
C LYS A 279 -17.68 22.31 6.22
N ILE A 280 -18.40 23.20 5.55
CA ILE A 280 -19.22 22.84 4.39
C ILE A 280 -18.32 22.34 3.24
N ALA A 281 -17.17 22.97 3.04
CA ALA A 281 -16.20 22.59 2.02
C ALA A 281 -15.59 21.19 2.29
N LEU A 282 -15.30 20.86 3.55
CA LEU A 282 -14.91 19.50 3.97
C LEU A 282 -16.04 18.50 3.70
N ASP A 283 -17.26 18.79 4.12
CA ASP A 283 -18.41 17.91 3.91
C ASP A 283 -18.65 17.67 2.40
N ALA A 284 -18.51 18.71 1.57
CA ALA A 284 -18.59 18.60 0.12
C ALA A 284 -17.48 17.71 -0.46
N THR A 285 -16.24 17.87 0.03
CA THR A 285 -15.08 17.06 -0.38
C THR A 285 -15.29 15.57 -0.03
N VAL A 286 -15.80 15.28 1.17
CA VAL A 286 -16.15 13.91 1.59
C VAL A 286 -17.26 13.34 0.70
N GLN A 287 -18.31 14.10 0.40
CA GLN A 287 -19.38 13.65 -0.51
C GLN A 287 -18.87 13.30 -1.91
N GLN A 288 -17.89 14.05 -2.45
CA GLN A 288 -17.29 13.71 -3.74
C GLN A 288 -16.47 12.42 -3.68
N LEU A 289 -15.74 12.17 -2.58
CA LEU A 289 -15.03 10.90 -2.36
C LEU A 289 -16.00 9.72 -2.21
N GLU A 290 -17.11 9.89 -1.49
CA GLU A 290 -18.18 8.89 -1.38
C GLU A 290 -18.83 8.59 -2.73
N SER A 291 -19.12 9.63 -3.51
CA SER A 291 -19.68 9.49 -4.86
C SER A 291 -18.71 8.77 -5.80
N LEU A 292 -17.42 9.12 -5.75
CA LEU A 292 -16.39 8.45 -6.53
C LEU A 292 -16.32 6.96 -6.15
N TRP A 293 -16.25 6.66 -4.85
CA TRP A 293 -16.20 5.29 -4.34
C TRP A 293 -17.41 4.47 -4.79
N SER A 294 -18.63 5.01 -4.62
CA SER A 294 -19.86 4.35 -5.07
C SER A 294 -19.87 4.09 -6.58
N THR A 295 -19.19 4.91 -7.38
CA THR A 295 -19.17 4.79 -8.84
C THR A 295 -18.14 3.77 -9.32
N VAL A 296 -16.94 3.77 -8.74
CA VAL A 296 -15.82 2.93 -9.21
C VAL A 296 -15.71 1.58 -8.49
N GLY A 297 -16.42 1.40 -7.38
CA GLY A 297 -16.41 0.18 -6.57
C GLY A 297 -15.19 0.06 -5.64
N ASN A 298 -15.23 -0.94 -4.75
CA ASN A 298 -14.24 -1.11 -3.68
C ASN A 298 -12.81 -1.25 -4.19
N ASP A 299 -12.56 -2.12 -5.16
CA ASP A 299 -11.18 -2.42 -5.58
C ASP A 299 -10.51 -1.23 -6.27
N THR A 300 -11.23 -0.55 -7.16
CA THR A 300 -10.73 0.64 -7.85
C THR A 300 -10.55 1.80 -6.89
N PHE A 301 -11.47 1.98 -5.95
CA PHE A 301 -11.34 3.02 -4.93
C PHE A 301 -10.20 2.72 -3.94
N GLY A 302 -10.00 1.46 -3.57
CA GLY A 302 -8.83 1.02 -2.79
C GLY A 302 -7.52 1.37 -3.48
N ARG A 303 -7.40 1.14 -4.80
CA ARG A 303 -6.24 1.57 -5.60
C ARG A 303 -6.09 3.10 -5.60
N PHE A 304 -7.18 3.86 -5.73
CA PHE A 304 -7.15 5.33 -5.61
C PHE A 304 -6.56 5.76 -4.26
N LEU A 305 -6.97 5.14 -3.14
CA LEU A 305 -6.43 5.38 -1.80
C LEU A 305 -5.01 4.84 -1.58
N GLY A 306 -4.45 4.09 -2.53
CA GLY A 306 -3.12 3.51 -2.44
C GLY A 306 -3.07 2.23 -1.62
N PHE A 307 -4.20 1.52 -1.51
CA PHE A 307 -4.31 0.16 -1.00
C PHE A 307 -4.23 -0.86 -2.13
N HIS A 308 -3.91 -2.11 -1.76
CA HIS A 308 -3.85 -3.26 -2.68
C HIS A 308 -2.78 -3.21 -3.76
N SER A 309 -1.73 -2.39 -3.61
CA SER A 309 -0.73 -2.32 -4.67
C SER A 309 0.22 -3.53 -4.64
N SER A 310 -0.24 -4.70 -5.11
CA SER A 310 0.49 -5.96 -5.31
C SER A 310 -0.05 -6.70 -6.52
N SER A 311 0.84 -7.23 -7.34
CA SER A 311 0.57 -8.03 -8.53
C SER A 311 0.62 -9.54 -8.22
N LEU A 312 -0.13 -10.32 -9.00
CA LEU A 312 0.15 -11.75 -9.18
C LEU A 312 0.88 -11.94 -10.51
N VAL A 313 2.13 -12.41 -10.44
CA VAL A 313 2.93 -12.70 -11.63
C VAL A 313 2.96 -14.19 -11.89
N ILE A 314 2.62 -14.60 -13.11
CA ILE A 314 2.78 -15.96 -13.62
C ILE A 314 3.81 -15.92 -14.77
N ALA A 315 5.00 -16.46 -14.56
CA ALA A 315 6.02 -16.58 -15.60
C ALA A 315 6.13 -18.04 -16.06
N ILE A 316 5.94 -18.30 -17.36
CA ILE A 316 5.93 -19.66 -17.89
C ILE A 316 6.92 -19.76 -19.04
N ASP A 317 7.79 -20.75 -18.95
CA ASP A 317 8.58 -21.24 -20.06
C ASP A 317 7.67 -21.82 -21.16
N THR A 318 7.85 -21.31 -22.38
CA THR A 318 7.04 -21.65 -23.56
C THR A 318 7.81 -22.45 -24.61
N THR A 319 9.00 -22.96 -24.30
CA THR A 319 9.79 -23.76 -25.23
C THR A 319 9.16 -25.11 -25.52
N GLY A 320 9.57 -25.73 -26.63
CA GLY A 320 9.01 -27.01 -27.05
C GLY A 320 9.21 -28.14 -26.02
N SER A 321 10.25 -28.08 -25.18
CA SER A 321 10.54 -29.09 -24.14
C SER A 321 9.47 -29.15 -23.08
N MET A 322 8.79 -28.03 -22.79
CA MET A 322 7.67 -27.96 -21.85
C MET A 322 6.43 -28.77 -22.29
N GLY A 323 6.38 -29.29 -23.53
CA GLY A 323 5.27 -30.08 -24.07
C GLY A 323 4.68 -31.17 -23.16
N PRO A 324 5.49 -32.06 -22.55
CA PRO A 324 4.98 -33.11 -21.67
C PRO A 324 4.36 -32.59 -20.37
N VAL A 325 4.69 -31.36 -19.93
CA VAL A 325 4.30 -30.81 -18.62
C VAL A 325 3.39 -29.59 -18.71
N ILE A 326 3.27 -28.95 -19.87
CA ILE A 326 2.55 -27.68 -20.02
C ILE A 326 1.09 -27.77 -19.57
N LYS A 327 0.45 -28.93 -19.73
CA LYS A 327 -0.92 -29.14 -19.25
C LYS A 327 -1.02 -28.94 -17.72
N LEU A 328 -0.10 -29.54 -16.96
CA LEU A 328 -0.03 -29.39 -15.50
C LEU A 328 0.24 -27.93 -15.12
N VAL A 329 1.19 -27.28 -15.80
CA VAL A 329 1.56 -25.89 -15.53
C VAL A 329 0.36 -24.96 -15.72
N LYS A 330 -0.41 -25.15 -16.81
CA LYS A 330 -1.65 -24.41 -17.05
C LYS A 330 -2.67 -24.64 -15.94
N GLU A 331 -2.92 -25.90 -15.56
CA GLU A 331 -3.88 -26.25 -14.50
C GLU A 331 -3.50 -25.59 -13.16
N LEU A 332 -2.21 -25.62 -12.81
CA LEU A 332 -1.69 -24.99 -11.59
C LEU A 332 -1.81 -23.48 -11.62
N ALA A 333 -1.38 -22.82 -12.70
CA ALA A 333 -1.48 -21.37 -12.84
C ALA A 333 -2.95 -20.90 -12.78
N ILE A 334 -3.86 -21.62 -13.45
CA ILE A 334 -5.30 -21.34 -13.40
C ILE A 334 -5.84 -21.51 -11.98
N ALA A 335 -5.47 -22.57 -11.26
CA ALA A 335 -5.93 -22.78 -9.87
C ALA A 335 -5.50 -21.65 -8.93
N ILE A 336 -4.28 -21.11 -9.11
CA ILE A 336 -3.80 -19.95 -8.34
C ILE A 336 -4.64 -18.72 -8.66
N ILE A 337 -4.87 -18.41 -9.95
CA ILE A 337 -5.65 -17.24 -10.38
C ILE A 337 -7.10 -17.33 -9.91
N GLU A 338 -7.72 -18.50 -10.04
CA GLU A 338 -9.07 -18.79 -9.55
C GLU A 338 -9.19 -18.51 -8.05
N PHE A 339 -8.23 -18.96 -7.24
CA PHE A 339 -8.23 -18.70 -5.82
C PHE A 339 -8.15 -17.20 -5.49
N THR A 340 -7.34 -16.43 -6.25
CA THR A 340 -7.17 -14.99 -5.98
C THR A 340 -8.34 -14.11 -6.39
N ARG A 341 -9.23 -14.58 -7.27
CA ARG A 341 -10.40 -13.81 -7.72
C ARG A 341 -11.65 -14.03 -6.87
N GLU A 342 -11.60 -14.92 -5.88
CA GLU A 342 -12.75 -15.16 -5.00
C GLU A 342 -13.09 -13.92 -4.15
N GLU A 343 -14.38 -13.65 -3.93
CA GLU A 343 -14.90 -12.50 -3.17
C GLU A 343 -14.44 -12.47 -1.71
N ASN A 344 -13.90 -13.58 -1.18
CA ASN A 344 -13.29 -13.67 0.15
C ASN A 344 -11.82 -14.15 0.15
N ALA A 345 -11.17 -14.14 -1.02
CA ALA A 345 -9.74 -14.42 -1.13
C ALA A 345 -8.91 -13.49 -0.22
N PHE A 346 -8.02 -14.07 0.58
CA PHE A 346 -7.13 -13.30 1.46
C PHE A 346 -6.18 -12.41 0.64
N PHE A 347 -5.61 -12.98 -0.42
CA PHE A 347 -4.73 -12.26 -1.35
C PHE A 347 -5.51 -11.88 -2.60
N ARG A 348 -5.69 -10.59 -2.82
CA ARG A 348 -6.30 -10.01 -4.03
C ARG A 348 -5.29 -9.13 -4.75
N PRO A 349 -4.74 -9.56 -5.89
CA PRO A 349 -3.83 -8.73 -6.64
C PRO A 349 -4.60 -7.58 -7.32
N SER A 350 -4.00 -6.39 -7.38
CA SER A 350 -4.51 -5.24 -8.13
C SER A 350 -4.51 -5.48 -9.64
N ASN A 351 -3.57 -6.29 -10.10
CA ASN A 351 -3.41 -6.72 -11.48
C ASN A 351 -2.72 -8.08 -11.56
N TYR A 352 -2.90 -8.72 -12.70
CA TYR A 352 -2.23 -9.94 -13.07
C TYR A 352 -1.23 -9.66 -14.19
N ILE A 353 -0.05 -10.27 -14.07
CA ILE A 353 1.02 -10.15 -15.06
C ILE A 353 1.39 -11.56 -15.52
N PHE A 354 1.26 -11.82 -16.81
CA PHE A 354 1.75 -13.05 -17.42
C PHE A 354 2.97 -12.78 -18.27
N SER A 355 4.05 -13.50 -17.96
CA SER A 355 5.35 -13.38 -18.60
C SER A 355 5.76 -14.69 -19.25
N PRO A 356 5.41 -14.92 -20.53
CA PRO A 356 5.96 -16.03 -21.28
C PRO A 356 7.44 -15.78 -21.58
N PHE A 357 8.30 -16.78 -21.40
CA PHE A 357 9.69 -16.72 -21.87
C PHE A 357 10.02 -17.95 -22.73
N ASN A 358 10.98 -17.80 -23.63
CA ASN A 358 11.37 -18.81 -24.62
C ASN A 358 12.88 -18.63 -24.93
N ASP A 359 13.38 -19.30 -25.96
CA ASP A 359 14.71 -19.10 -26.51
C ASP A 359 14.64 -19.15 -28.05
N PRO A 360 15.10 -18.11 -28.77
CA PRO A 360 15.94 -16.98 -28.32
C PRO A 360 15.19 -15.71 -27.85
N GLY A 361 13.87 -15.77 -27.59
CA GLY A 361 13.06 -14.58 -27.28
C GLY A 361 12.21 -14.71 -26.01
N TRP A 362 11.62 -13.61 -25.55
CA TRP A 362 10.72 -13.58 -24.39
C TRP A 362 9.58 -12.59 -24.63
N GLY A 363 8.48 -12.75 -23.89
CA GLY A 363 7.28 -11.94 -24.03
C GLY A 363 6.45 -12.25 -25.30
N PRO A 364 5.49 -11.36 -25.64
CA PRO A 364 5.13 -10.14 -24.94
C PRO A 364 4.49 -10.40 -23.56
N LEU A 365 4.62 -9.42 -22.65
CA LEU A 365 3.91 -9.45 -21.38
C LEU A 365 2.41 -9.25 -21.60
N THR A 366 1.60 -9.93 -20.80
CA THR A 366 0.16 -9.64 -20.66
C THR A 366 -0.07 -9.02 -19.29
N ILE A 367 -0.61 -7.81 -19.23
CA ILE A 367 -0.97 -7.11 -17.99
C ILE A 367 -2.47 -6.86 -18.02
N THR A 368 -3.19 -7.32 -17.00
CA THR A 368 -4.66 -7.21 -16.96
C THR A 368 -5.17 -7.15 -15.53
N THR A 369 -6.31 -6.49 -15.32
CA THR A 369 -7.08 -6.59 -14.08
C THR A 369 -8.15 -7.69 -14.17
N ASP A 370 -8.41 -8.22 -15.37
CA ASP A 370 -9.38 -9.27 -15.62
C ASP A 370 -8.74 -10.66 -15.47
N ALA A 371 -9.08 -11.33 -14.37
CA ALA A 371 -8.65 -12.68 -14.07
C ALA A 371 -9.11 -13.69 -15.15
N GLN A 372 -10.31 -13.52 -15.71
CA GLN A 372 -10.85 -14.41 -16.74
C GLN A 372 -10.05 -14.28 -18.04
N TYR A 373 -9.72 -13.06 -18.44
CA TYR A 373 -8.85 -12.80 -19.59
C TYR A 373 -7.48 -13.49 -19.44
N LEU A 374 -6.88 -13.43 -18.24
CA LEU A 374 -5.62 -14.12 -18.00
C LEU A 374 -5.78 -15.66 -18.04
N ILE A 375 -6.84 -16.20 -17.43
CA ILE A 375 -7.14 -17.63 -17.47
C ILE A 375 -7.24 -18.11 -18.92
N ASP A 376 -7.95 -17.39 -19.78
CA ASP A 376 -8.13 -17.77 -21.17
C ASP A 376 -6.84 -17.60 -21.99
N THR A 377 -6.01 -16.61 -21.66
CA THR A 377 -4.65 -16.47 -22.20
C THR A 377 -3.80 -17.70 -21.88
N ILE A 378 -3.80 -18.17 -20.62
CA ILE A 378 -3.05 -19.35 -20.19
C ILE A 378 -3.60 -20.63 -20.82
N LYS A 379 -4.93 -20.78 -20.93
CA LYS A 379 -5.55 -21.94 -21.61
C LYS A 379 -5.08 -22.06 -23.05
N ASN A 380 -4.95 -20.93 -23.75
CA ASN A 380 -4.55 -20.87 -25.16
C ASN A 380 -3.03 -20.93 -25.38
N LEU A 381 -2.22 -20.94 -24.32
CA LEU A 381 -0.76 -20.97 -24.43
C LEU A 381 -0.27 -22.20 -25.22
N THR A 382 0.60 -21.98 -26.20
CA THR A 382 1.23 -23.07 -26.97
C THR A 382 2.72 -23.09 -26.71
N VAL A 383 3.30 -24.28 -26.65
CA VAL A 383 4.74 -24.47 -26.50
C VAL A 383 5.39 -24.73 -27.86
N SER A 384 6.51 -24.08 -28.13
CA SER A 384 7.25 -24.23 -29.39
C SER A 384 8.64 -23.61 -29.26
N GLY A 385 9.54 -23.92 -30.20
CA GLY A 385 10.88 -23.34 -30.19
C GLY A 385 11.77 -23.88 -29.06
N GLY A 386 12.63 -23.03 -28.51
CA GLY A 386 13.55 -23.36 -27.42
C GLY A 386 15.01 -23.57 -27.83
N GLY A 387 15.36 -23.28 -29.08
CA GLY A 387 16.75 -23.20 -29.56
C GLY A 387 17.68 -24.26 -28.99
N ASP A 388 18.52 -23.83 -28.04
CA ASP A 388 19.39 -24.66 -27.23
C ASP A 388 19.13 -24.45 -25.73
N THR A 389 19.13 -25.54 -24.96
CA THR A 389 19.17 -25.49 -23.49
C THR A 389 20.58 -25.06 -23.03
N PRO A 390 20.75 -24.12 -22.06
CA PRO A 390 19.76 -23.50 -21.13
C PRO A 390 18.85 -22.37 -21.69
N GLU A 391 17.92 -21.81 -20.91
CA GLU A 391 16.87 -20.86 -21.38
C GLU A 391 16.84 -19.46 -20.71
N LEU A 392 16.04 -18.50 -21.23
CA LEU A 392 16.02 -17.09 -20.80
C LEU A 392 15.10 -16.78 -19.59
N TYR A 393 15.26 -17.57 -18.52
CA TYR A 393 14.47 -17.48 -17.30
C TYR A 393 14.52 -16.08 -16.66
N TYR A 394 15.72 -15.52 -16.48
CA TYR A 394 15.88 -14.26 -15.75
C TYR A 394 15.34 -13.05 -16.51
N HIS A 395 15.40 -13.04 -17.83
CA HIS A 395 14.71 -12.04 -18.64
C HIS A 395 13.20 -12.08 -18.43
N GLY A 396 12.58 -13.26 -18.47
CA GLY A 396 11.14 -13.41 -18.23
C GLY A 396 10.70 -12.84 -16.88
N VAL A 397 11.45 -13.13 -15.82
CA VAL A 397 11.18 -12.60 -14.47
C VAL A 397 11.48 -11.10 -14.38
N ASN A 398 12.59 -10.63 -14.96
CA ASN A 398 13.00 -9.23 -14.93
C ASN A 398 11.97 -8.30 -15.61
N GLU A 399 11.45 -8.70 -16.77
CA GLU A 399 10.43 -7.92 -17.49
C GLU A 399 9.15 -7.80 -16.66
N ALA A 400 8.72 -8.89 -16.03
CA ALA A 400 7.56 -8.84 -15.14
C ALA A 400 7.80 -7.90 -13.94
N LEU A 401 8.96 -8.00 -13.28
CA LEU A 401 9.31 -7.16 -12.12
C LEU A 401 9.46 -5.66 -12.45
N GLN A 402 9.63 -5.28 -13.72
CA GLN A 402 9.66 -3.86 -14.12
C GLN A 402 8.27 -3.21 -14.02
N VAL A 403 7.22 -3.96 -14.30
CA VAL A 403 5.81 -3.49 -14.28
C VAL A 403 5.04 -3.98 -13.05
N CYS A 404 5.68 -4.82 -12.23
CA CYS A 404 5.15 -5.39 -11.00
C CYS A 404 5.00 -4.33 -9.90
N GLU A 405 3.90 -4.43 -9.15
CA GLU A 405 3.70 -3.60 -7.97
C GLU A 405 4.49 -4.15 -6.75
N PRO A 406 4.71 -3.38 -5.67
CA PRO A 406 5.37 -3.89 -4.47
C PRO A 406 4.60 -5.02 -3.76
N ASN A 407 5.27 -5.82 -2.93
CA ASN A 407 4.73 -6.95 -2.17
C ASN A 407 3.99 -7.98 -3.04
N SER A 408 4.44 -8.15 -4.28
CA SER A 408 3.85 -9.08 -5.24
C SER A 408 4.32 -10.51 -5.02
N ILE A 409 3.57 -11.45 -5.58
CA ILE A 409 3.93 -12.86 -5.58
C ILE A 409 4.18 -13.27 -7.03
N VAL A 410 5.34 -13.89 -7.26
CA VAL A 410 5.81 -14.34 -8.56
C VAL A 410 5.90 -15.86 -8.56
N TYR A 411 5.13 -16.52 -9.42
CA TYR A 411 5.26 -17.96 -9.68
C TYR A 411 5.90 -18.19 -11.04
N THR A 412 6.99 -18.95 -11.07
CA THR A 412 7.72 -19.27 -12.30
C THR A 412 7.66 -20.76 -12.59
N PHE A 413 7.63 -21.15 -13.88
CA PHE A 413 7.51 -22.53 -14.32
C PHE A 413 8.48 -22.81 -15.49
N THR A 414 9.36 -23.80 -15.36
CA THR A 414 10.33 -24.19 -16.42
C THR A 414 10.81 -25.65 -16.31
N ASP A 415 11.37 -26.21 -17.37
CA ASP A 415 12.04 -27.51 -17.36
C ASP A 415 13.54 -27.43 -17.69
N ALA A 416 14.09 -26.22 -17.75
CA ALA A 416 15.46 -25.93 -18.15
C ALA A 416 16.22 -25.04 -17.14
N PRO A 417 17.57 -25.13 -17.07
CA PRO A 417 18.38 -24.16 -16.34
C PRO A 417 18.37 -22.77 -17.01
N ALA A 418 18.84 -21.72 -16.32
CA ALA A 418 18.91 -20.37 -16.87
C ALA A 418 20.21 -20.12 -17.69
N LYS A 419 20.07 -19.70 -18.95
CA LYS A 419 21.13 -19.22 -19.85
C LYS A 419 21.65 -17.84 -19.43
N ASP A 420 20.77 -17.06 -18.82
CA ASP A 420 20.96 -15.65 -18.47
C ASP A 420 21.18 -15.44 -16.96
N TYR A 421 21.77 -16.42 -16.27
CA TYR A 421 22.09 -16.38 -14.84
C TYR A 421 22.85 -15.12 -14.39
N TYR A 422 23.64 -14.50 -15.29
CA TYR A 422 24.33 -13.24 -15.00
C TYR A 422 23.38 -12.09 -14.61
N LEU A 423 22.07 -12.20 -14.87
CA LEU A 423 21.05 -11.24 -14.47
C LEU A 423 20.49 -11.47 -13.07
N GLN A 424 20.76 -12.62 -12.44
CA GLN A 424 20.22 -12.97 -11.12
C GLN A 424 20.41 -11.84 -10.10
N PRO A 425 21.60 -11.20 -9.95
CA PRO A 425 21.78 -10.18 -8.92
C PRO A 425 20.89 -8.95 -9.15
N LYS A 426 20.64 -8.60 -10.42
CA LYS A 426 19.75 -7.49 -10.80
C LYS A 426 18.29 -7.83 -10.48
N VAL A 427 17.87 -9.04 -10.82
CA VAL A 427 16.49 -9.51 -10.57
C VAL A 427 16.24 -9.63 -9.07
N LEU A 428 17.18 -10.18 -8.32
CA LEU A 428 17.12 -10.27 -6.86
C LEU A 428 17.02 -8.88 -6.21
N ALA A 429 17.90 -7.94 -6.59
CA ALA A 429 17.86 -6.58 -6.07
C ALA A 429 16.49 -5.92 -6.30
N ARG A 430 15.91 -6.11 -7.49
CA ARG A 430 14.58 -5.58 -7.82
C ARG A 430 13.46 -6.26 -7.02
N ALA A 431 13.50 -7.58 -6.87
CA ALA A 431 12.53 -8.32 -6.08
C ALA A 431 12.56 -7.89 -4.59
N ILE A 432 13.76 -7.69 -4.02
CA ILE A 432 13.94 -7.18 -2.64
C ILE A 432 13.41 -5.75 -2.50
N GLU A 433 13.74 -4.85 -3.45
CA GLU A 433 13.23 -3.48 -3.47
C GLU A 433 11.69 -3.45 -3.46
N LEU A 434 11.09 -4.30 -4.29
CA LEU A 434 9.64 -4.46 -4.34
C LEU A 434 9.10 -5.26 -3.17
N LYS A 435 9.93 -5.91 -2.33
CA LYS A 435 9.50 -6.88 -1.30
C LYS A 435 8.63 -8.01 -1.86
N SER A 436 8.88 -8.38 -3.11
CA SER A 436 8.15 -9.43 -3.79
C SER A 436 8.79 -10.80 -3.54
N LYS A 437 7.97 -11.84 -3.44
CA LYS A 437 8.42 -13.22 -3.23
C LYS A 437 8.38 -14.00 -4.53
N VAL A 438 9.44 -14.75 -4.82
CA VAL A 438 9.53 -15.60 -6.01
C VAL A 438 9.45 -17.07 -5.62
N PHE A 439 8.53 -17.81 -6.23
CA PHE A 439 8.37 -19.24 -6.10
C PHE A 439 8.64 -19.90 -7.44
N SER A 440 9.67 -20.74 -7.49
CA SER A 440 10.14 -21.36 -8.73
C SER A 440 9.72 -22.81 -8.78
N PHE A 441 8.95 -23.18 -9.80
CA PHE A 441 8.58 -24.56 -10.05
C PHE A 441 9.35 -25.09 -11.26
N TYR A 442 10.03 -26.21 -11.07
CA TYR A 442 10.85 -26.78 -12.13
C TYR A 442 10.52 -28.27 -12.38
N VAL A 443 10.77 -28.75 -13.60
CA VAL A 443 10.54 -30.16 -13.95
C VAL A 443 11.87 -30.88 -14.13
N SER A 444 12.10 -31.95 -13.36
CA SER A 444 13.34 -32.72 -13.47
C SER A 444 13.37 -33.57 -14.75
N SER A 445 14.28 -33.29 -15.67
CA SER A 445 14.55 -34.07 -16.90
C SER A 445 15.02 -35.53 -16.69
N THR A 446 15.04 -36.05 -15.46
CA THR A 446 15.32 -37.46 -15.13
C THR A 446 14.15 -38.41 -15.42
N PHE A 447 12.99 -37.91 -15.86
CA PHE A 447 11.89 -38.75 -16.32
C PHE A 447 12.18 -39.38 -17.70
N PRO A 448 11.85 -40.66 -17.92
CA PRO A 448 12.43 -41.49 -18.97
C PRO A 448 11.83 -41.23 -20.36
N PHE A 449 12.11 -40.08 -20.96
CA PHE A 449 11.60 -39.72 -22.30
C PHE A 449 12.69 -39.43 -23.36
N GLY A 450 13.98 -39.56 -23.05
CA GLY A 450 15.07 -39.33 -24.01
C GLY A 450 16.17 -40.39 -24.02
N LYS A 451 16.42 -41.01 -25.18
CA LYS A 451 17.61 -41.85 -25.42
C LYS A 451 18.82 -40.94 -25.65
N HIS A 452 19.78 -40.99 -24.72
CA HIS A 452 21.11 -40.37 -24.77
C HIS A 452 21.23 -38.86 -24.46
N ARG A 453 21.70 -38.54 -23.24
CA ARG A 453 22.86 -37.67 -22.97
C ARG A 453 23.18 -37.68 -21.47
N ARG A 454 24.44 -37.39 -21.13
CA ARG A 454 25.08 -37.57 -19.81
C ARG A 454 24.21 -37.12 -18.63
N ARG A 455 24.14 -37.98 -17.60
CA ARG A 455 23.60 -37.71 -16.27
C ARG A 455 24.27 -36.47 -15.66
N ARG A 456 23.63 -35.30 -15.76
CA ARG A 456 23.71 -34.27 -14.73
C ARG A 456 22.37 -34.29 -14.04
N ASN A 457 22.38 -34.57 -12.73
CA ASN A 457 21.17 -34.47 -11.94
C ASN A 457 20.69 -33.03 -12.03
N VAL A 458 19.39 -32.83 -12.24
CA VAL A 458 18.72 -31.51 -12.27
C VAL A 458 18.78 -30.78 -10.92
N GLY A 459 19.55 -31.32 -9.96
CA GLY A 459 20.03 -30.61 -8.78
C GLY A 459 21.15 -29.59 -9.04
N GLU A 460 21.64 -29.46 -10.28
CA GLU A 460 22.27 -28.21 -10.76
C GLU A 460 21.14 -27.26 -11.17
N ILE A 461 20.74 -26.48 -10.18
CA ILE A 461 19.59 -25.57 -10.14
C ILE A 461 19.60 -24.58 -11.31
N LEU A 462 18.47 -23.92 -11.53
CA LEU A 462 18.34 -22.69 -12.34
C LEU A 462 19.57 -21.75 -12.22
N ASP A 463 20.27 -21.78 -11.08
CA ASP A 463 21.40 -20.95 -10.64
C ASP A 463 22.72 -21.70 -10.31
N GLY A 464 22.81 -23.02 -10.54
CA GLY A 464 24.06 -23.77 -10.28
C GLY A 464 24.48 -23.93 -8.81
N SER A 465 23.72 -23.43 -7.82
CA SER A 465 23.88 -23.76 -6.39
C SER A 465 22.56 -23.69 -5.61
N VAL A 466 22.39 -24.58 -4.61
CA VAL A 466 21.18 -24.68 -3.74
C VAL A 466 21.04 -23.52 -2.77
N ASP A 467 22.14 -22.83 -2.49
CA ASP A 467 22.20 -21.89 -1.38
C ASP A 467 21.89 -20.43 -1.80
N ASP A 468 21.99 -20.07 -3.09
CA ASP A 468 21.84 -18.69 -3.60
C ASP A 468 20.70 -18.48 -4.62
N ASP A 469 19.74 -19.41 -4.72
CA ASP A 469 18.62 -19.28 -5.66
C ASP A 469 17.73 -18.06 -5.33
N LEU A 470 17.39 -17.27 -6.36
CA LEU A 470 16.45 -16.14 -6.32
C LEU A 470 15.21 -16.40 -5.44
N ALA A 471 14.61 -17.59 -5.54
CA ALA A 471 13.40 -17.91 -4.78
C ALA A 471 13.64 -17.89 -3.26
N THR A 472 14.72 -18.51 -2.80
CA THR A 472 15.09 -18.56 -1.38
C THR A 472 15.44 -17.16 -0.85
N ALA A 473 16.20 -16.39 -1.63
CA ALA A 473 16.65 -15.05 -1.24
C ALA A 473 15.51 -14.03 -1.15
N THR A 474 14.41 -14.25 -1.88
CA THR A 474 13.19 -13.41 -1.82
C THR A 474 12.16 -13.92 -0.81
N GLY A 475 12.44 -15.01 -0.09
CA GLY A 475 11.54 -15.59 0.90
C GLY A 475 10.44 -16.49 0.32
N GLY A 476 10.63 -16.98 -0.91
CA GLY A 476 9.85 -18.06 -1.50
C GLY A 476 10.61 -19.39 -1.49
N ALA A 477 10.36 -20.25 -2.48
CA ALA A 477 10.94 -21.60 -2.55
C ALA A 477 11.07 -22.12 -3.98
N THR A 478 12.06 -22.99 -4.21
CA THR A 478 12.24 -23.75 -5.45
C THR A 478 11.77 -25.19 -5.27
N ILE A 479 10.74 -25.57 -6.00
CA ILE A 479 10.02 -26.84 -5.86
C ILE A 479 10.01 -27.61 -7.17
N GLY A 480 10.35 -28.90 -7.12
CA GLY A 480 10.20 -29.78 -8.27
C GLY A 480 8.74 -30.13 -8.57
N LEU A 481 8.42 -30.38 -9.83
CA LEU A 481 7.11 -30.83 -10.30
C LEU A 481 7.20 -32.26 -10.82
N ASN A 482 6.32 -33.13 -10.33
CA ASN A 482 6.05 -34.44 -10.92
C ASN A 482 4.64 -34.47 -11.54
N PRO A 483 4.53 -34.43 -12.87
CA PRO A 483 3.23 -34.43 -13.56
C PRO A 483 2.35 -35.64 -13.28
N SER A 484 2.92 -36.74 -12.79
CA SER A 484 2.19 -37.98 -12.52
C SER A 484 1.56 -38.02 -11.12
N ARG A 485 1.95 -37.13 -10.21
CA ARG A 485 1.62 -37.24 -8.78
C ARG A 485 1.17 -35.95 -8.10
N ASP A 486 1.48 -34.79 -8.67
CA ASP A 486 1.55 -33.55 -7.86
C ASP A 486 0.48 -32.48 -8.14
N SER A 487 -0.48 -32.64 -9.07
CA SER A 487 -1.33 -31.50 -9.51
C SER A 487 -2.08 -30.78 -8.39
N ASN A 488 -2.90 -31.49 -7.62
CA ASN A 488 -3.68 -30.89 -6.53
C ASN A 488 -2.81 -30.47 -5.34
N ALA A 489 -1.77 -31.26 -5.04
CA ALA A 489 -0.88 -30.98 -3.92
C ALA A 489 -0.06 -29.70 -4.17
N THR A 490 0.40 -29.48 -5.42
CA THR A 490 1.20 -28.30 -5.76
C THR A 490 0.35 -27.05 -5.78
N ALA A 491 -0.90 -27.14 -6.25
CA ALA A 491 -1.85 -26.04 -6.12
C ALA A 491 -2.06 -25.66 -4.65
N ALA A 492 -2.23 -26.65 -3.76
CA ALA A 492 -2.33 -26.40 -2.32
C ALA A 492 -1.05 -25.75 -1.74
N PHE A 493 0.15 -26.16 -2.18
CA PHE A 493 1.40 -25.51 -1.78
C PHE A 493 1.47 -24.05 -2.25
N ALA A 494 1.15 -23.79 -3.52
CA ALA A 494 1.16 -22.44 -4.08
C ALA A 494 0.16 -21.54 -3.33
N ILE A 495 -1.09 -21.99 -3.19
CA ILE A 495 -2.17 -21.27 -2.51
C ILE A 495 -1.82 -21.01 -1.03
N ARG A 496 -1.23 -21.99 -0.32
CA ARG A 496 -0.78 -21.81 1.07
C ARG A 496 0.19 -20.63 1.21
N ASN A 497 1.02 -20.40 0.20
CA ASN A 497 2.02 -19.33 0.18
C ASN A 497 1.49 -17.96 -0.30
N LEU A 498 0.21 -17.88 -0.70
CA LEU A 498 -0.49 -16.60 -0.90
C LEU A 498 -0.89 -15.94 0.44
N PHE A 499 -0.96 -16.71 1.51
CA PHE A 499 -1.31 -16.19 2.84
C PHE A 499 -0.09 -15.57 3.53
N PRO A 500 -0.25 -14.45 4.24
CA PRO A 500 0.76 -13.95 5.15
C PRO A 500 0.93 -14.96 6.27
N LYS A 501 2.20 -15.26 6.52
CA LYS A 501 2.61 -16.24 7.50
C LYS A 501 3.83 -15.71 8.23
N GLN A 502 3.86 -15.95 9.52
CA GLN A 502 5.00 -15.66 10.37
C GLN A 502 5.84 -16.92 10.54
N THR A 503 7.11 -16.85 10.17
CA THR A 503 8.04 -17.98 10.31
C THR A 503 8.59 -18.05 11.72
N LEU A 504 8.25 -19.10 12.47
CA LEU A 504 8.81 -19.37 13.80
C LEU A 504 10.18 -20.02 13.73
N LEU A 505 10.33 -20.94 12.79
CA LEU A 505 11.54 -21.74 12.63
C LEU A 505 11.72 -22.08 11.16
N ALA A 506 12.93 -21.91 10.66
CA ALA A 506 13.29 -22.35 9.33
C ALA A 506 14.69 -22.94 9.35
N ILE A 507 14.81 -24.15 8.83
CA ILE A 507 16.05 -24.94 8.87
C ILE A 507 16.27 -25.49 7.48
N THR A 508 17.47 -25.27 6.94
CA THR A 508 17.94 -25.85 5.69
C THR A 508 19.30 -26.49 5.96
N GLY A 509 19.44 -27.79 5.71
CA GLY A 509 20.72 -28.47 5.87
C GLY A 509 20.62 -29.98 6.08
N SER A 510 21.70 -30.67 5.77
CA SER A 510 21.82 -32.13 5.67
C SER A 510 22.02 -32.90 6.97
N ASP A 511 22.04 -32.24 8.13
CA ASP A 511 22.43 -32.89 9.39
C ASP A 511 21.22 -33.26 10.25
N ALA A 512 21.45 -34.11 11.27
CA ALA A 512 20.45 -34.41 12.27
C ALA A 512 19.96 -33.13 12.96
N ILE A 513 18.63 -32.99 13.03
CA ILE A 513 18.00 -31.78 13.56
C ILE A 513 17.57 -32.06 15.00
N ASN A 514 17.89 -31.12 15.88
CA ASN A 514 17.29 -31.00 17.21
C ASN A 514 17.19 -29.51 17.54
N ARG A 515 15.98 -28.96 17.46
CA ARG A 515 15.72 -27.53 17.66
C ARG A 515 14.47 -27.32 18.51
N THR A 516 14.42 -26.16 19.14
CA THR A 516 13.28 -25.75 19.96
C THR A 516 12.71 -24.43 19.43
N PHE A 517 11.41 -24.27 19.62
CA PHE A 517 10.69 -23.05 19.25
C PHE A 517 9.50 -22.86 20.18
N ALA A 518 9.08 -21.62 20.42
CA ALA A 518 7.96 -21.33 21.31
C ALA A 518 6.68 -20.99 20.54
N ILE A 519 5.54 -21.45 21.08
CA ILE A 519 4.20 -21.12 20.63
C ILE A 519 3.49 -20.38 21.76
N ASP A 520 2.89 -19.22 21.47
CA ASP A 520 2.07 -18.50 22.44
C ASP A 520 0.59 -18.92 22.38
N ALA A 521 -0.14 -18.66 23.46
CA ALA A 521 -1.50 -19.15 23.68
C ALA A 521 -2.59 -18.55 22.78
N ASN A 522 -2.26 -17.58 21.92
CA ASN A 522 -3.20 -17.02 20.94
C ASN A 522 -3.09 -17.68 19.55
N ILE A 523 -2.15 -18.61 19.35
CA ILE A 523 -1.97 -19.31 18.08
C ILE A 523 -3.01 -20.43 17.98
N SER A 524 -3.96 -20.26 17.05
CA SER A 524 -5.00 -21.26 16.75
C SER A 524 -4.53 -22.33 15.77
N ARG A 525 -3.51 -22.06 14.98
CA ARG A 525 -3.02 -22.96 13.94
C ARG A 525 -1.51 -22.82 13.76
N MET A 526 -0.83 -23.95 13.65
CA MET A 526 0.56 -24.04 13.24
C MET A 526 0.65 -24.83 11.93
N GLN A 527 1.50 -24.37 11.03
CA GLN A 527 1.76 -24.98 9.73
C GLN A 527 3.21 -25.42 9.64
N ILE A 528 3.44 -26.58 9.05
CA ILE A 528 4.78 -27.13 8.83
C ILE A 528 4.91 -27.46 7.35
N ASP A 529 5.90 -26.86 6.70
CA ASP A 529 6.27 -27.11 5.31
C ASP A 529 7.60 -27.88 5.32
N LEU A 530 7.59 -29.11 4.82
CA LEU A 530 8.80 -29.85 4.49
C LEU A 530 8.99 -29.76 2.99
N THR A 531 10.08 -29.18 2.51
CA THR A 531 10.36 -29.02 1.08
C THR A 531 11.73 -29.58 0.73
N SER A 532 11.90 -30.03 -0.51
CA SER A 532 13.20 -30.42 -1.05
C SER A 532 13.35 -29.90 -2.47
N SER A 533 14.50 -29.29 -2.74
CA SER A 533 14.83 -28.75 -4.06
C SER A 533 15.34 -29.81 -5.04
N SER A 534 15.69 -31.02 -4.62
CA SER A 534 16.35 -32.00 -5.50
C SER A 534 16.12 -33.48 -5.16
N SER A 535 15.53 -33.79 -3.99
CA SER A 535 15.29 -35.16 -3.54
C SER A 535 13.80 -35.43 -3.40
N VAL A 536 13.35 -36.57 -3.94
CA VAL A 536 11.99 -37.04 -3.75
C VAL A 536 11.74 -37.31 -2.26
N LEU A 537 10.66 -36.76 -1.73
CA LEU A 537 10.17 -37.09 -0.40
C LEU A 537 9.43 -38.42 -0.46
N THR A 538 10.07 -39.49 0.01
CA THR A 538 9.37 -40.75 0.26
C THR A 538 8.65 -40.65 1.60
N SER A 539 7.38 -41.06 1.61
CA SER A 539 6.50 -41.12 2.80
C SER A 539 6.97 -42.20 3.78
N THR A 540 8.12 -41.99 4.42
CA THR A 540 8.45 -42.69 5.66
C THR A 540 8.15 -41.73 6.78
N SER A 541 7.08 -42.03 7.53
CA SER A 541 6.59 -41.36 8.73
C SER A 541 7.64 -41.18 9.86
N ASP A 542 8.87 -41.67 9.67
CA ASP A 542 9.91 -41.79 10.70
C ASP A 542 10.96 -40.67 10.69
N SER A 543 10.79 -39.60 9.90
CA SER A 543 11.79 -38.53 9.89
C SER A 543 11.56 -37.45 10.93
N LEU A 544 10.32 -37.01 11.20
CA LEU A 544 10.06 -35.82 12.02
C LEU A 544 9.38 -36.19 13.34
N HIS A 545 10.05 -35.92 14.45
CA HIS A 545 9.49 -36.08 15.80
C HIS A 545 9.23 -34.70 16.39
N LEU A 546 7.95 -34.41 16.67
CA LEU A 546 7.52 -33.21 17.36
C LEU A 546 7.14 -33.58 18.80
N ILE A 547 7.66 -32.82 19.75
CA ILE A 547 7.35 -32.97 21.17
C ILE A 547 6.73 -31.65 21.64
N ASP A 548 5.54 -31.75 22.23
CA ASP A 548 4.83 -30.60 22.80
C ASP A 548 5.46 -30.16 24.15
N PRO A 549 4.99 -29.04 24.74
CA PRO A 549 5.55 -28.52 25.99
C PRO A 549 5.38 -29.46 27.20
N ASP A 550 4.47 -30.42 27.15
CA ASP A 550 4.24 -31.41 28.23
C ASP A 550 5.11 -32.67 28.03
N GLY A 551 5.93 -32.72 26.96
CA GLY A 551 6.76 -33.87 26.63
C GLY A 551 6.04 -34.94 25.82
N VAL A 552 4.86 -34.64 25.26
CA VAL A 552 4.06 -35.59 24.47
C VAL A 552 4.48 -35.54 23.01
N SER A 553 4.69 -36.71 22.39
CA SER A 553 4.95 -36.82 20.95
C SER A 553 3.68 -36.52 20.15
N ILE A 554 3.76 -35.57 19.21
CA ILE A 554 2.63 -35.12 18.39
C ILE A 554 2.84 -35.57 16.94
N THR A 555 1.81 -36.17 16.36
CA THR A 555 1.74 -36.47 14.93
C THR A 555 0.89 -35.40 14.23
N PRO A 556 1.47 -34.56 13.37
CA PRO A 556 0.73 -33.49 12.71
C PRO A 556 -0.13 -34.04 11.55
N VAL A 557 -1.20 -33.32 11.19
CA VAL A 557 -2.11 -33.76 10.11
C VAL A 557 -1.50 -33.39 8.75
N LEU A 558 -1.26 -34.39 7.90
CA LEU A 558 -0.81 -34.19 6.51
C LEU A 558 -1.95 -33.61 5.67
N THR A 559 -1.79 -32.37 5.21
CA THR A 559 -2.79 -31.65 4.41
C THR A 559 -2.50 -31.69 2.90
N ALA A 560 -1.25 -31.87 2.50
CA ALA A 560 -0.88 -32.14 1.11
C ALA A 560 0.43 -32.94 1.04
N ASP A 561 0.50 -33.90 0.12
CA ASP A 561 1.66 -34.77 -0.09
C ASP A 561 2.07 -34.68 -1.57
N GLY A 562 3.11 -33.91 -1.83
CA GLY A 562 3.74 -33.78 -3.15
C GLY A 562 5.04 -34.58 -3.22
N THR A 563 5.55 -34.78 -4.44
CA THR A 563 6.82 -35.48 -4.65
C THR A 563 8.01 -34.78 -3.97
N TYR A 564 7.97 -33.44 -3.88
CA TYR A 564 9.06 -32.61 -3.36
C TYR A 564 8.69 -31.81 -2.12
N PHE A 565 7.46 -31.92 -1.64
CA PHE A 565 7.01 -31.22 -0.44
C PHE A 565 5.95 -32.01 0.33
N GLN A 566 5.89 -31.81 1.63
CA GLN A 566 4.83 -32.30 2.49
C GLN A 566 4.35 -31.18 3.39
N LEU A 567 3.03 -30.98 3.41
CA LEU A 567 2.40 -29.90 4.13
C LEU A 567 1.64 -30.48 5.30
N TYR A 568 1.97 -30.05 6.51
CA TYR A 568 1.27 -30.47 7.71
C TYR A 568 0.61 -29.30 8.43
N THR A 569 -0.43 -29.59 9.19
CA THR A 569 -1.14 -28.63 10.03
C THR A 569 -1.39 -29.22 11.42
N ILE A 570 -1.23 -28.38 12.45
CA ILE A 570 -1.66 -28.65 13.81
C ILE A 570 -2.64 -27.55 14.21
N GLU A 571 -3.86 -27.94 14.53
CA GLU A 571 -4.90 -27.04 15.06
C GLU A 571 -4.80 -26.98 16.58
N ASN A 572 -5.01 -25.78 17.13
CA ASN A 572 -4.92 -25.46 18.56
C ASN A 572 -3.65 -26.02 19.24
N PRO A 573 -2.45 -25.69 18.73
CA PRO A 573 -1.21 -26.17 19.33
C PRO A 573 -1.09 -25.67 20.79
N ARG A 574 -0.62 -26.54 21.69
CA ARG A 574 -0.33 -26.14 23.09
C ARG A 574 0.67 -24.99 23.13
N ALA A 575 0.39 -24.01 23.99
CA ALA A 575 1.32 -22.92 24.25
C ALA A 575 2.52 -23.42 25.07
N GLY A 576 3.72 -22.95 24.74
CA GLY A 576 4.95 -23.30 25.43
C GLY A 576 6.10 -23.62 24.48
N LEU A 577 7.13 -24.26 25.01
CA LEU A 577 8.34 -24.61 24.28
C LEU A 577 8.18 -25.99 23.62
N TRP A 578 8.19 -26.01 22.28
CA TRP A 578 8.16 -27.22 21.47
C TRP A 578 9.56 -27.67 21.10
N GLN A 579 9.70 -28.97 20.83
CA GLN A 579 10.92 -29.54 20.27
C GLN A 579 10.62 -30.25 18.95
N ILE A 580 11.51 -30.06 17.99
CA ILE A 580 11.51 -30.75 16.71
C ILE A 580 12.84 -31.48 16.56
N SER A 581 12.76 -32.78 16.29
CA SER A 581 13.94 -33.60 16.09
C SER A 581 13.80 -34.52 14.89
N SER A 582 14.95 -34.85 14.30
CA SER A 582 15.01 -35.58 13.05
C SER A 582 16.33 -36.34 12.96
N SER A 583 16.24 -37.68 12.86
CA SER A 583 17.36 -38.60 13.05
C SER A 583 18.14 -38.94 11.77
N GLN A 584 17.63 -38.57 10.59
CA GLN A 584 18.30 -38.79 9.31
C GLN A 584 19.03 -37.53 8.84
N SER A 585 19.92 -37.67 7.87
CA SER A 585 20.46 -36.52 7.13
C SER A 585 19.44 -36.07 6.09
N PHE A 586 19.10 -34.77 6.04
CA PHE A 586 18.03 -34.26 5.18
C PHE A 586 18.52 -33.19 4.20
N SER A 587 18.54 -33.43 2.88
CA SER A 587 18.63 -32.32 1.90
C SER A 587 17.26 -31.64 1.74
N ARG A 588 16.73 -31.08 2.84
CA ARG A 588 15.37 -30.54 2.94
C ARG A 588 15.38 -29.20 3.67
N THR A 589 14.38 -28.38 3.38
CA THR A 589 14.03 -27.20 4.17
C THR A 589 12.79 -27.52 5.01
N ILE A 590 12.86 -27.20 6.29
CA ILE A 590 11.74 -27.27 7.23
C ILE A 590 11.35 -25.85 7.56
N GLU A 591 10.11 -25.45 7.29
CA GLU A 591 9.55 -24.17 7.71
C GLU A 591 8.36 -24.42 8.63
N ILE A 592 8.42 -23.86 9.85
CA ILE A 592 7.30 -23.83 10.78
C ILE A 592 6.77 -22.41 10.78
N THR A 593 5.50 -22.27 10.42
CA THR A 593 4.85 -20.96 10.28
C THR A 593 3.52 -20.90 11.02
N ILE A 594 3.14 -19.68 11.37
CA ILE A 594 1.82 -19.34 11.88
C ILE A 594 1.11 -18.55 10.79
N PRO A 595 -0.02 -19.01 10.25
CA PRO A 595 -0.80 -18.22 9.34
C PRO A 595 -1.43 -17.05 10.10
N GLU A 596 -1.33 -15.85 9.55
CA GLU A 596 -2.03 -14.68 10.09
C GLU A 596 -3.52 -14.81 9.75
N THR A 597 -4.29 -15.50 10.60
CA THR A 597 -5.75 -15.60 10.43
C THR A 597 -6.42 -14.29 10.87
N SER A 598 -7.50 -13.91 10.16
CA SER A 598 -8.18 -12.62 10.23
C SER A 598 -8.82 -12.23 11.59
N ASN A 599 -8.72 -13.07 12.63
CA ASN A 599 -9.11 -12.70 14.00
C ASN A 599 -7.93 -12.08 14.76
N SER A 600 -7.57 -10.86 14.34
CA SER A 600 -6.36 -10.18 14.83
C SER A 600 -6.53 -9.44 16.18
N SER A 601 -7.75 -9.23 16.68
CA SER A 601 -7.96 -8.42 17.89
C SER A 601 -7.39 -9.05 19.17
N THR A 602 -7.19 -10.37 19.19
CA THR A 602 -6.62 -11.11 20.33
C THR A 602 -5.23 -11.69 20.05
N LEU A 603 -4.77 -11.70 18.79
CA LEU A 603 -3.48 -12.29 18.43
C LEU A 603 -2.34 -11.39 18.92
N THR A 604 -1.38 -12.00 19.61
CA THR A 604 -0.12 -11.32 19.95
C THR A 604 0.66 -11.12 18.66
N THR A 605 0.94 -9.89 18.26
CA THR A 605 1.76 -9.61 17.08
C THR A 605 3.01 -8.88 17.50
N CYS A 606 4.18 -9.38 17.11
CA CYS A 606 5.42 -8.60 17.22
C CYS A 606 6.05 -8.43 15.85
N ARG A 607 6.54 -7.22 15.61
CA ARG A 607 7.28 -6.87 14.42
C ARG A 607 8.71 -6.51 14.81
N THR A 608 9.66 -7.20 14.22
CA THR A 608 11.09 -7.03 14.45
C THR A 608 11.75 -6.49 13.20
N VAL A 609 12.43 -5.35 13.31
CA VAL A 609 13.03 -4.64 12.17
C VAL A 609 14.46 -4.25 12.48
N LEU A 610 15.38 -4.60 11.58
CA LEU A 610 16.73 -4.06 11.59
C LEU A 610 16.67 -2.59 11.16
N SER A 611 17.14 -1.71 12.04
CA SER A 611 16.92 -0.26 11.95
C SER A 611 18.22 0.50 12.14
N GLN A 612 18.28 1.70 11.58
CA GLN A 612 19.39 2.64 11.73
C GLN A 612 18.92 3.93 12.42
N PRO A 613 19.81 4.67 13.10
CA PRO A 613 19.44 5.91 13.76
C PRO A 613 19.11 6.99 12.73
N ILE A 614 18.04 7.74 12.96
CA ILE A 614 17.72 8.94 12.19
C ILE A 614 18.43 10.09 12.89
N LYS A 615 19.50 10.61 12.28
CA LYS A 615 20.17 11.83 12.76
C LYS A 615 19.30 13.06 12.44
N ARG A 616 18.32 13.33 13.29
CA ARG A 616 17.66 14.65 13.41
C ARG A 616 17.83 15.12 14.85
N GLU A 617 18.08 16.42 15.01
CA GLU A 617 18.36 17.00 16.33
C GLU A 617 17.22 16.73 17.31
N SER A 618 17.64 16.33 18.52
CA SER A 618 16.91 16.14 19.78
C SER A 618 16.10 14.86 20.06
N ASN A 619 15.91 13.89 19.15
CA ASN A 619 15.26 12.61 19.49
C ASN A 619 15.93 11.38 18.85
N ASN A 620 16.32 10.39 19.67
CA ASN A 620 16.82 9.07 19.25
C ASN A 620 15.71 8.25 18.56
N SER A 621 15.39 8.60 17.31
CA SER A 621 14.44 7.89 16.46
C SER A 621 15.19 6.92 15.54
N TYR A 622 14.57 5.79 15.24
CA TYR A 622 15.13 4.74 14.38
C TYR A 622 14.25 4.56 13.14
N GLY A 623 14.90 4.43 11.98
CA GLY A 623 14.25 4.20 10.69
C GLY A 623 14.63 2.84 10.11
N PRO A 624 13.80 2.26 9.23
CA PRO A 624 14.13 1.00 8.58
C PRO A 624 15.39 1.15 7.70
N LEU A 625 16.16 0.08 7.60
CA LEU A 625 17.27 0.01 6.66
C LEU A 625 16.75 -0.12 5.23
N LEU A 626 17.28 0.68 4.30
CA LEU A 626 16.86 0.68 2.88
C LEU A 626 17.78 -0.16 1.97
N THR A 627 18.91 -0.61 2.50
CA THR A 627 19.91 -1.41 1.78
C THR A 627 20.28 -2.64 2.61
N ALA A 628 20.96 -3.62 2.02
CA ALA A 628 21.54 -4.71 2.80
C ALA A 628 22.51 -4.15 3.87
N PRO A 629 22.51 -4.69 5.10
CA PRO A 629 23.44 -4.27 6.12
C PRO A 629 24.87 -4.69 5.76
N THR A 630 25.85 -3.81 5.97
CA THR A 630 27.26 -4.17 5.77
C THR A 630 27.88 -4.72 7.06
N VAL A 631 28.85 -5.62 6.92
CA VAL A 631 29.57 -6.20 8.06
C VAL A 631 30.23 -5.07 8.86
N ASN A 632 30.05 -5.10 10.18
CA ASN A 632 30.54 -4.07 11.12
C ASN A 632 29.98 -2.66 10.90
N GLN A 633 28.82 -2.52 10.24
CA GLN A 633 28.13 -1.23 10.18
C GLN A 633 27.77 -0.77 11.61
N ALA A 634 28.37 0.35 12.02
CA ALA A 634 28.12 0.93 13.33
C ALA A 634 26.69 1.46 13.45
N ASP A 635 26.20 1.50 14.70
CA ASP A 635 24.93 2.11 15.12
C ASP A 635 23.64 1.42 14.66
N LEU A 636 23.70 0.23 14.06
CA LEU A 636 22.50 -0.56 13.80
C LEU A 636 21.90 -1.12 15.09
N VAL A 637 20.57 -1.12 15.14
CA VAL A 637 19.79 -1.73 16.22
C VAL A 637 18.67 -2.57 15.65
N ILE A 638 18.21 -3.55 16.41
CA ILE A 638 16.97 -4.26 16.13
C ILE A 638 15.88 -3.64 17.00
N VAL A 639 14.78 -3.25 16.38
CA VAL A 639 13.62 -2.70 17.09
C VAL A 639 12.49 -3.69 16.98
N THR A 640 11.96 -4.12 18.12
CA THR A 640 10.76 -4.97 18.21
C THR A 640 9.61 -4.20 18.81
N SER A 641 8.48 -4.17 18.12
CA SER A 641 7.24 -3.61 18.64
C SER A 641 6.18 -4.71 18.72
N CYS A 642 5.57 -4.89 19.90
CA CYS A 642 4.54 -5.89 20.14
C CYS A 642 3.20 -5.27 20.48
N LYS A 643 2.12 -5.97 20.15
CA LYS A 643 0.73 -5.65 20.54
C LYS A 643 0.06 -6.86 21.16
N ASN A 644 -0.95 -6.61 21.98
CA ASN A 644 -1.78 -7.62 22.64
C ASN A 644 -0.98 -8.63 23.49
N LEU A 645 0.12 -8.19 24.12
CA LEU A 645 0.81 -9.00 25.11
C LEU A 645 -0.10 -9.23 26.33
N ARG A 646 -0.19 -10.47 26.80
CA ARG A 646 -1.09 -10.86 27.90
C ARG A 646 -0.63 -10.39 29.28
N SER A 647 0.67 -10.12 29.43
CA SER A 647 1.26 -9.55 30.63
C SER A 647 2.51 -8.74 30.27
N SER A 648 3.07 -8.01 31.24
CA SER A 648 4.25 -7.20 31.02
C SER A 648 5.47 -8.05 30.67
N ILE A 649 6.40 -7.45 29.93
CA ILE A 649 7.65 -8.08 29.53
C ILE A 649 8.53 -8.30 30.77
N GLN A 650 8.94 -9.54 31.03
CA GLN A 650 9.95 -9.89 32.02
C GLN A 650 11.35 -9.76 31.43
N SER A 651 11.56 -10.31 30.24
CA SER A 651 12.81 -10.20 29.49
C SER A 651 12.56 -10.39 28.00
N ALA A 652 13.46 -9.86 27.17
CA ALA A 652 13.40 -10.06 25.73
C ALA A 652 14.80 -10.25 25.17
N THR A 653 14.90 -11.11 24.16
CA THR A 653 16.14 -11.38 23.41
C THR A 653 15.86 -11.43 21.92
N VAL A 654 16.86 -11.06 21.12
CA VAL A 654 16.89 -11.34 19.69
C VAL A 654 18.05 -12.27 19.41
N GLU A 655 17.76 -13.38 18.75
CA GLU A 655 18.72 -14.36 18.28
C GLU A 655 18.95 -14.14 16.79
N LEU A 656 20.21 -14.04 16.37
CA LEU A 656 20.57 -14.15 14.96
C LEU A 656 20.82 -15.61 14.65
N VAL A 657 20.06 -16.18 13.73
CA VAL A 657 20.04 -17.62 13.45
C VAL A 657 20.50 -17.86 12.02
N ASN A 658 21.46 -18.76 11.81
CA ASN A 658 21.93 -19.12 10.47
C ASN A 658 20.93 -20.05 9.73
N LYS A 659 21.22 -20.36 8.47
CA LYS A 659 20.38 -21.23 7.64
C LYS A 659 20.13 -22.64 8.20
N VAL A 660 21.03 -23.19 9.01
CA VAL A 660 20.87 -24.51 9.68
C VAL A 660 20.15 -24.41 11.03
N GLY A 661 19.58 -23.24 11.35
CA GLY A 661 18.84 -23.02 12.59
C GLY A 661 19.72 -22.93 13.84
N GLN A 662 21.02 -22.69 13.72
CA GLN A 662 21.92 -22.45 14.86
C GLN A 662 21.95 -20.97 15.20
N VAL A 663 21.90 -20.67 16.51
CA VAL A 663 22.04 -19.31 17.03
C VAL A 663 23.50 -18.86 16.91
N ILE A 664 23.75 -17.84 16.09
CA ILE A 664 25.06 -17.23 15.84
C ILE A 664 25.38 -16.21 16.94
N SER A 665 24.39 -15.40 17.30
CA SER A 665 24.52 -14.39 18.34
C SER A 665 23.19 -14.14 19.05
N VAL A 666 23.28 -13.67 20.29
CA VAL A 666 22.13 -13.32 21.12
C VAL A 666 22.32 -11.91 21.63
N SER A 667 21.33 -11.07 21.40
CA SER A 667 21.26 -9.71 21.92
C SER A 667 20.15 -9.60 22.95
N HIS A 668 20.47 -8.99 24.08
CA HIS A 668 19.49 -8.69 25.13
C HIS A 668 18.92 -7.28 24.92
N ALA A 669 17.67 -7.08 25.33
CA ALA A 669 17.05 -5.77 25.29
C ALA A 669 17.88 -4.76 26.09
N SER A 670 18.22 -3.62 25.48
CA SER A 670 18.95 -2.54 26.14
C SER A 670 18.03 -1.51 26.76
N ASN A 671 16.88 -1.22 26.12
CA ASN A 671 15.89 -0.24 26.56
C ASN A 671 14.50 -0.57 25.99
N VAL A 672 13.47 -0.05 26.67
CA VAL A 672 12.10 0.05 26.15
C VAL A 672 11.81 1.53 25.92
N THR A 673 11.41 1.92 24.71
CA THR A 673 11.08 3.31 24.38
C THR A 673 9.78 3.74 25.06
N GLU A 674 9.56 5.06 25.15
CA GLU A 674 8.27 5.62 25.62
C GLU A 674 7.07 5.12 24.77
N THR A 675 7.33 4.78 23.50
CA THR A 675 6.36 4.18 22.58
C THR A 675 6.18 2.66 22.73
N GLY A 676 6.79 2.04 23.75
CA GLY A 676 6.65 0.62 24.05
C GLY A 676 7.45 -0.33 23.14
N SER A 677 8.42 0.19 22.37
CA SER A 677 9.28 -0.63 21.50
C SER A 677 10.54 -1.08 22.24
N ILE A 678 10.96 -2.32 22.00
CA ILE A 678 12.13 -2.94 22.61
C ILE A 678 13.33 -2.78 21.67
N ILE A 679 14.44 -2.25 22.18
CA ILE A 679 15.65 -2.01 21.40
C ILE A 679 16.70 -3.06 21.77
N PHE A 680 17.33 -3.64 20.75
CA PHE A 680 18.44 -4.58 20.89
C PHE A 680 19.67 -4.05 20.15
N PRO A 681 20.83 -3.94 20.81
CA PRO A 681 22.08 -3.70 20.10
C PRO A 681 22.39 -4.92 19.23
N VAL A 682 22.91 -4.71 18.03
CA VAL A 682 23.25 -5.83 17.13
C VAL A 682 24.63 -5.64 16.53
N GLN A 683 25.35 -6.76 16.39
CA GLN A 683 26.55 -6.85 15.57
C GLN A 683 26.21 -7.72 14.36
N ILE A 684 26.32 -7.15 13.16
CA ILE A 684 25.96 -7.83 11.93
C ILE A 684 27.03 -8.88 11.61
N PRO A 685 26.67 -10.18 11.54
CA PRO A 685 27.61 -11.23 11.20
C PRO A 685 28.02 -11.17 9.73
N ASN A 686 29.10 -11.87 9.38
CA ASN A 686 29.59 -12.00 8.01
C ASN A 686 28.92 -13.14 7.22
N THR A 687 27.80 -13.66 7.71
CA THR A 687 27.03 -14.75 7.09
C THR A 687 25.55 -14.40 7.13
N ASP A 688 24.75 -15.00 6.25
CA ASP A 688 23.31 -14.79 6.23
C ASP A 688 22.65 -15.24 7.52
N PHE A 689 21.68 -14.44 7.97
CA PHE A 689 21.00 -14.66 9.23
C PHE A 689 19.53 -14.30 9.16
N ARG A 690 18.76 -14.91 10.05
CA ARG A 690 17.37 -14.55 10.37
C ARG A 690 17.33 -14.01 11.78
N MET A 691 16.46 -13.03 12.04
CA MET A 691 16.22 -12.52 13.38
C MET A 691 15.06 -13.28 14.01
N VAL A 692 15.28 -13.88 15.17
CA VAL A 692 14.24 -14.54 15.96
C VAL A 692 14.11 -13.80 17.27
N THR A 693 12.94 -13.23 17.53
CA THR A 693 12.69 -12.48 18.77
C THR A 693 11.97 -13.36 19.77
N LYS A 694 12.48 -13.45 20.98
CA LYS A 694 11.86 -14.18 22.09
C LYS A 694 11.58 -13.22 23.23
N ILE A 695 10.33 -13.21 23.68
CA ILE A 695 9.87 -12.35 24.75
C ILE A 695 9.26 -13.24 25.82
N LYS A 696 9.85 -13.18 27.01
CA LYS A 696 9.30 -13.83 28.20
C LYS A 696 8.47 -12.83 28.97
N LEU A 697 7.24 -13.21 29.30
CA LEU A 697 6.32 -12.37 30.06
C LEU A 697 6.34 -12.74 31.55
N ILE A 698 5.83 -11.85 32.41
CA ILE A 698 5.82 -12.04 33.88
C ILE A 698 5.00 -13.27 34.28
N ASP A 699 3.94 -13.60 33.54
CA ASP A 699 3.13 -14.81 33.76
C ASP A 699 3.85 -16.11 33.36
N GLY A 700 5.09 -16.02 32.86
CA GLY A 700 5.91 -17.15 32.45
C GLY A 700 5.73 -17.57 30.98
N SER A 701 4.77 -16.99 30.26
CA SER A 701 4.56 -17.27 28.84
C SER A 701 5.69 -16.73 27.96
N ILE A 702 5.89 -17.38 26.80
CA ILE A 702 6.94 -17.05 25.83
C ILE A 702 6.27 -16.72 24.50
N VAL A 703 6.61 -15.56 23.95
CA VAL A 703 6.25 -15.14 22.59
C VAL A 703 7.49 -15.22 21.72
N GLN A 704 7.45 -16.00 20.65
CA GLN A 704 8.52 -16.08 19.65
C GLN A 704 8.02 -15.61 18.30
N ARG A 705 8.73 -14.66 17.68
CA ARG A 705 8.41 -14.02 16.40
C ARG A 705 9.59 -13.96 15.44
#